data_AF-A0A661XQN5-F1
#
_entry.id   AF-A0A661XQN5-F1
#
_cell.length_a   1.000
_cell.length_b   1.000
_cell.length_c   1.000
_cell.angle_alpha   90.00
_cell.angle_beta   90.00
_cell.angle_gamma   90.00
#
_symmetry.space_group_name_H-M   'P 1'
#
loop_
_entity.id
_entity.type
_entity.pdbx_description
1 polymer ?
#
loop_
_entity_poly.entity_id
_entity_poly.type
_entity_poly.pdbx_seq_one_letter_code
_entity_poly.pdbx_strand_id
1 'polypeptide(L)'
;MKYLKTIGNIMLSLIIVLTILFIKTNGKKLEFNPGPEFEYEALIDVKNGQYDKHREYIILNDGIKIAVTYFIPKEEGGKFPSILAYSPYTTSLVVPEMPWYKRLASKYYIGKWGPVYEKMSMKMINTLTSNGYAIVFTDMRGTGSSTGYSGPFDPKFIDDAEEILAWIASQPWSNEKIGMTGQSYQGWSQFAAASTQSPYLKCIAPEMIFYNFYEEALRPGGIYAQEWTTEYSKGSVELNNRNLWNTSFDIPSYPSEPVIDEDGDGDLYDEVPILIENDLDGYSGNLSYADGNDRPASPYVALTREHEKNLWPRDIAVVSNYIDDTLNFYGRNVTFADNSIDYLINKLKETQIPVLLTGGFFDGFSRGIIQSFVNLQETNPVYLFMAPRFHLPGEIPAQYHKLFNYKYSYGDQLLSMQMQFFDKYLKDKDNDIDDKPPSKIYTAFEGWKYYDTWPPAESKTVKYHFGAKNTLVNEPSEDAIYSYKVDFTHSSSYNVLKTNPQLMVKYNDSTMIRNEHDKKCMVFDSEVLTEEVLLTGDPIANLSISSNQTNADVYVYLSDVDENGVVYYVTEGKLRAGWHKLFDNNLSINGLYDVKPEFPWHSYRRNDYDSVPFADDAVVNLRFVLKPHAWKFQKGHKIRLSIAGADHINYEFNPEISPDNTLESCSPTTLNIHTGKTYQSYVELPVLK
;
A
#
# COMPACT_ATOMS: atom_id res chain seq x y z
N MET A 1 -40.73 -50.98 3.30
CA MET A 1 -39.60 -50.39 4.07
C MET A 1 -38.63 -49.54 3.23
N LYS A 2 -38.31 -49.88 1.96
CA LYS A 2 -37.44 -49.02 1.10
C LYS A 2 -38.06 -47.65 0.76
N TYR A 3 -39.35 -47.60 0.42
CA TYR A 3 -40.05 -46.35 0.07
C TYR A 3 -40.19 -45.36 1.25
N LEU A 4 -40.34 -45.85 2.48
CA LEU A 4 -40.39 -45.01 3.69
C LEU A 4 -39.04 -44.39 4.04
N LYS A 5 -37.92 -45.06 3.71
CA LYS A 5 -36.56 -44.50 3.87
C LYS A 5 -36.27 -43.40 2.85
N THR A 6 -36.74 -43.54 1.61
CA THR A 6 -36.56 -42.51 0.57
C THR A 6 -37.41 -41.27 0.85
N ILE A 7 -38.67 -41.44 1.27
CA ILE A 7 -39.53 -40.33 1.68
C ILE A 7 -39.01 -39.68 2.97
N GLY A 8 -38.50 -40.47 3.92
CA GLY A 8 -37.86 -39.98 5.14
C GLY A 8 -36.61 -39.16 4.87
N ASN A 9 -35.75 -39.57 3.93
CA ASN A 9 -34.56 -38.81 3.54
C ASN A 9 -34.92 -37.54 2.74
N ILE A 10 -35.92 -37.58 1.87
CA ILE A 10 -36.40 -36.40 1.15
C ILE A 10 -37.03 -35.39 2.12
N MET A 11 -37.84 -35.86 3.07
CA MET A 11 -38.39 -35.02 4.14
C MET A 11 -37.32 -34.49 5.09
N LEU A 12 -36.29 -35.26 5.44
CA LEU A 12 -35.19 -34.79 6.28
C LEU A 12 -34.35 -33.74 5.55
N SER A 13 -34.09 -33.91 4.26
CA SER A 13 -33.44 -32.89 3.42
C SER A 13 -34.31 -31.65 3.24
N LEU A 14 -35.62 -31.81 3.02
CA LEU A 14 -36.58 -30.70 2.98
C LEU A 14 -36.70 -30.00 4.33
N ILE A 15 -36.64 -30.73 5.45
CA ILE A 15 -36.63 -30.15 6.80
C ILE A 15 -35.29 -29.46 7.05
N ILE A 16 -34.15 -29.96 6.61
CA ILE A 16 -32.85 -29.26 6.73
C ILE A 16 -32.85 -28.00 5.87
N VAL A 17 -33.32 -28.08 4.61
CA VAL A 17 -33.45 -26.92 3.72
C VAL A 17 -34.47 -25.92 4.26
N LEU A 18 -35.63 -26.38 4.74
CA LEU A 18 -36.64 -25.54 5.38
C LEU A 18 -36.14 -25.00 6.72
N THR A 19 -35.32 -25.71 7.49
CA THR A 19 -34.73 -25.22 8.75
C THR A 19 -33.63 -24.21 8.46
N ILE A 20 -32.87 -24.37 7.38
CA ILE A 20 -31.92 -23.36 6.87
C ILE A 20 -32.68 -22.13 6.31
N LEU A 21 -33.86 -22.31 5.72
CA LEU A 21 -34.76 -21.24 5.26
C LEU A 21 -35.56 -20.59 6.42
N PHE A 22 -35.90 -21.34 7.49
CA PHE A 22 -36.67 -20.90 8.67
C PHE A 22 -35.80 -20.43 9.83
N ILE A 23 -34.49 -20.72 9.83
CA ILE A 23 -33.52 -19.85 10.51
C ILE A 23 -33.66 -18.53 9.76
N LYS A 24 -34.56 -17.69 10.29
CA LYS A 24 -34.81 -16.33 9.83
C LYS A 24 -33.47 -15.73 9.46
N THR A 25 -33.25 -15.51 8.17
CA THR A 25 -32.20 -14.64 7.64
C THR A 25 -32.55 -13.18 7.95
N ASN A 26 -33.12 -12.91 9.13
CA ASN A 26 -33.14 -11.59 9.73
C ASN A 26 -31.66 -11.30 10.01
N GLY A 27 -31.08 -10.44 9.17
CA GLY A 27 -29.66 -10.17 9.08
C GLY A 27 -28.99 -10.20 10.44
N LYS A 28 -27.98 -11.06 10.58
CA LYS A 28 -27.08 -11.01 11.72
C LYS A 28 -26.56 -9.57 11.80
N LYS A 29 -26.78 -8.90 12.94
CA LYS A 29 -26.26 -7.55 13.17
C LYS A 29 -24.76 -7.61 12.94
N LEU A 30 -24.20 -6.66 12.20
CA LEU A 30 -22.75 -6.58 12.04
C LEU A 30 -22.12 -6.37 13.42
N GLU A 31 -21.18 -7.24 13.79
CA GLU A 31 -20.45 -7.14 15.04
C GLU A 31 -19.18 -6.34 14.81
N PHE A 32 -18.93 -5.38 15.71
CA PHE A 32 -17.74 -4.54 15.71
C PHE A 32 -16.96 -4.78 17.00
N ASN A 33 -15.64 -4.80 16.90
CA ASN A 33 -14.72 -4.91 18.03
C ASN A 33 -13.58 -3.88 17.90
N PRO A 34 -13.89 -2.56 17.89
CA PRO A 34 -12.88 -1.52 17.78
C PRO A 34 -12.09 -1.34 19.09
N GLY A 35 -12.61 -1.83 20.21
CA GLY A 35 -12.05 -1.55 21.54
C GLY A 35 -12.46 -0.18 22.08
N PRO A 36 -12.25 0.05 23.38
CA PRO A 36 -12.85 1.17 24.11
C PRO A 36 -12.39 2.56 23.62
N GLU A 37 -11.15 2.69 23.15
CA GLU A 37 -10.59 3.95 22.65
C GLU A 37 -11.08 4.35 21.24
N PHE A 38 -11.89 3.50 20.61
CA PHE A 38 -12.39 3.65 19.24
C PHE A 38 -13.89 3.37 19.15
N GLU A 39 -14.60 3.34 20.28
CA GLU A 39 -16.06 3.30 20.26
C GLU A 39 -16.60 4.57 19.62
N TYR A 40 -17.46 4.41 18.61
CA TYR A 40 -18.10 5.53 17.93
C TYR A 40 -19.51 5.13 17.50
N GLU A 41 -20.46 6.06 17.65
CA GLU A 41 -21.88 5.77 17.49
C GLU A 41 -22.27 5.27 16.09
N ALA A 42 -21.51 5.66 15.07
CA ALA A 42 -21.71 5.19 13.70
C ALA A 42 -21.60 3.66 13.54
N LEU A 43 -21.01 2.96 14.52
CA LEU A 43 -20.82 1.52 14.53
C LEU A 43 -21.92 0.76 15.29
N ILE A 44 -22.81 1.44 16.03
CA ILE A 44 -23.70 0.80 17.02
C ILE A 44 -24.99 0.25 16.42
N ASP A 45 -25.51 0.78 15.31
CA ASP A 45 -26.77 0.33 14.68
C ASP A 45 -26.68 0.17 13.15
N VAL A 46 -25.59 -0.41 12.69
CA VAL A 46 -25.38 -0.69 11.26
C VAL A 46 -26.37 -1.74 10.75
N LYS A 47 -27.15 -1.36 9.74
CA LYS A 47 -28.15 -2.20 9.08
C LYS A 47 -27.59 -2.77 7.79
N ASN A 48 -27.84 -4.05 7.54
CA ASN A 48 -27.43 -4.69 6.29
C ASN A 48 -28.38 -4.33 5.13
N GLY A 49 -27.81 -3.96 3.99
CA GLY A 49 -28.52 -3.84 2.71
C GLY A 49 -29.57 -2.73 2.65
N GLN A 50 -29.40 -1.65 3.42
CA GLN A 50 -30.32 -0.50 3.44
C GLN A 50 -29.95 0.56 2.39
N TYR A 51 -29.72 0.10 1.16
CA TYR A 51 -29.34 0.95 0.04
C TYR A 51 -29.91 0.40 -1.27
N ASP A 52 -29.94 1.24 -2.29
CA ASP A 52 -30.12 0.88 -3.69
C ASP A 52 -28.75 0.89 -4.38
N LYS A 53 -28.40 -0.22 -5.05
CA LYS A 53 -27.15 -0.35 -5.84
C LYS A 53 -27.48 0.00 -7.29
N HIS A 54 -26.62 0.81 -7.90
CA HIS A 54 -26.67 1.16 -9.30
C HIS A 54 -25.30 0.89 -9.95
N ARG A 55 -25.29 0.58 -11.24
CA ARG A 55 -24.07 0.44 -12.05
C ARG A 55 -24.34 1.03 -13.43
N GLU A 56 -23.50 1.94 -13.88
CA GLU A 56 -23.64 2.61 -15.18
C GLU A 56 -22.29 3.18 -15.66
N TYR A 57 -22.32 3.90 -16.78
CA TYR A 57 -21.16 4.62 -17.30
C TYR A 57 -21.27 6.13 -17.07
N ILE A 58 -20.19 6.71 -16.54
CA ILE A 58 -19.90 8.14 -16.68
C ILE A 58 -19.22 8.33 -18.03
N ILE A 59 -19.77 9.18 -18.90
CA ILE A 59 -19.15 9.52 -20.18
C ILE A 59 -18.35 10.80 -20.00
N LEU A 60 -17.02 10.67 -20.09
CA LEU A 60 -16.10 11.79 -20.01
C LEU A 60 -16.11 12.61 -21.30
N ASN A 61 -15.59 13.84 -21.25
CA ASN A 61 -15.55 14.78 -22.36
C ASN A 61 -14.76 14.25 -23.57
N ASP A 62 -13.75 13.40 -23.33
CA ASP A 62 -12.96 12.76 -24.39
C ASP A 62 -13.61 11.47 -24.93
N GLY A 63 -14.85 11.17 -24.53
CA GLY A 63 -15.66 10.04 -24.99
C GLY A 63 -15.41 8.74 -24.23
N ILE A 64 -14.51 8.75 -23.24
CA ILE A 64 -14.18 7.56 -22.46
C ILE A 64 -15.29 7.27 -21.46
N LYS A 65 -15.61 5.98 -21.33
CA LYS A 65 -16.67 5.50 -20.45
C LYS A 65 -16.04 4.96 -19.18
N ILE A 66 -16.32 5.61 -18.06
CA ILE A 66 -15.88 5.20 -16.73
C ILE A 66 -16.99 4.38 -16.09
N ALA A 67 -16.73 3.11 -15.80
CA ALA A 67 -17.67 2.27 -15.07
C ALA A 67 -17.77 2.76 -13.63
N VAL A 68 -18.99 3.03 -13.19
CA VAL A 68 -19.30 3.46 -11.83
C VAL A 68 -20.29 2.51 -11.19
N THR A 69 -20.03 2.10 -9.96
CA THR A 69 -20.99 1.47 -9.07
C THR A 69 -21.23 2.36 -7.88
N TYR A 70 -22.50 2.64 -7.58
CA TYR A 70 -22.85 3.50 -6.45
C TYR A 70 -24.01 2.96 -5.63
N PHE A 71 -23.99 3.31 -4.35
CA PHE A 71 -24.92 2.85 -3.34
C PHE A 71 -25.59 4.05 -2.70
N ILE A 72 -26.91 4.14 -2.85
CA ILE A 72 -27.72 5.25 -2.31
C ILE A 72 -28.48 4.76 -1.09
N PRO A 73 -28.36 5.43 0.08
CA PRO A 73 -29.16 5.09 1.25
C PRO A 73 -30.67 5.08 0.96
N LYS A 74 -31.39 4.11 1.52
CA LYS A 74 -32.86 4.04 1.43
C LYS A 74 -33.51 5.04 2.40
N GLU A 75 -33.45 6.31 2.05
CA GLU A 75 -34.13 7.40 2.74
C GLU A 75 -34.82 8.30 1.71
N GLU A 76 -36.14 8.45 1.84
CA GLU A 76 -36.97 9.12 0.82
C GLU A 76 -36.68 10.62 0.75
N GLY A 77 -36.35 11.12 -0.44
CA GLY A 77 -36.06 12.55 -0.68
C GLY A 77 -34.74 13.06 -0.08
N GLY A 78 -33.90 12.15 0.45
CA GLY A 78 -32.61 12.50 1.04
C GLY A 78 -31.59 13.01 0.00
N LYS A 79 -30.80 14.01 0.40
CA LYS A 79 -29.56 14.39 -0.27
C LYS A 79 -28.39 14.05 0.62
N PHE A 80 -27.43 13.29 0.11
CA PHE A 80 -26.37 12.68 0.90
C PHE A 80 -24.99 13.24 0.52
N PRO A 81 -24.08 13.37 1.48
CA PRO A 81 -22.66 13.44 1.16
C PRO A 81 -22.18 12.10 0.59
N SER A 82 -21.16 12.17 -0.25
CA SER A 82 -20.64 11.03 -0.99
C SER A 82 -19.25 10.63 -0.52
N ILE A 83 -18.99 9.33 -0.42
CA ILE A 83 -17.63 8.79 -0.31
C ILE A 83 -17.23 8.17 -1.64
N LEU A 84 -16.24 8.75 -2.30
CA LEU A 84 -15.68 8.27 -3.56
C LEU A 84 -14.44 7.39 -3.30
N ALA A 85 -14.44 6.20 -3.87
CA ALA A 85 -13.25 5.39 -4.10
C ALA A 85 -12.97 5.38 -5.61
N TYR A 86 -11.76 5.79 -6.02
CA TYR A 86 -11.35 5.82 -7.43
C TYR A 86 -10.17 4.87 -7.62
N SER A 87 -10.36 3.79 -8.39
CA SER A 87 -9.56 2.57 -8.26
C SER A 87 -9.07 1.99 -9.59
N PRO A 88 -7.79 1.57 -9.67
CA PRO A 88 -7.31 0.74 -10.75
C PRO A 88 -7.53 -0.76 -10.48
N TYR A 89 -8.14 -1.12 -9.35
CA TYR A 89 -8.50 -2.48 -8.99
C TYR A 89 -10.01 -2.60 -9.12
N THR A 90 -10.46 -3.37 -10.11
CA THR A 90 -11.87 -3.55 -10.47
C THR A 90 -12.85 -3.38 -9.30
N THR A 91 -13.84 -2.50 -9.46
CA THR A 91 -14.81 -2.10 -8.44
C THR A 91 -15.68 -3.27 -7.96
N SER A 92 -16.11 -4.08 -8.93
CA SER A 92 -17.03 -5.20 -8.77
C SER A 92 -16.47 -6.37 -9.55
N LEU A 93 -16.27 -7.51 -8.89
CA LEU A 93 -15.74 -8.73 -9.50
C LEU A 93 -16.83 -9.80 -9.61
N VAL A 94 -16.66 -10.68 -10.58
CA VAL A 94 -17.54 -11.82 -10.84
C VAL A 94 -16.81 -13.12 -10.53
N VAL A 95 -17.49 -14.05 -9.86
CA VAL A 95 -17.03 -15.43 -9.66
C VAL A 95 -17.99 -16.38 -10.40
N PRO A 96 -17.82 -16.59 -11.72
CA PRO A 96 -18.80 -17.27 -12.57
C PRO A 96 -19.16 -18.68 -12.12
N GLU A 97 -18.14 -19.51 -11.91
CA GLU A 97 -18.32 -20.94 -11.68
C GLU A 97 -18.59 -21.31 -10.21
N MET A 98 -19.10 -20.38 -9.39
CA MET A 98 -19.34 -20.64 -7.97
C MET A 98 -20.46 -21.68 -7.78
N PRO A 99 -20.17 -22.88 -7.21
CA PRO A 99 -21.19 -23.91 -7.00
C PRO A 99 -22.30 -23.43 -6.07
N TRP A 100 -23.54 -23.91 -6.26
CA TRP A 100 -24.72 -23.47 -5.51
C TRP A 100 -24.57 -23.55 -3.98
N TYR A 101 -23.85 -24.55 -3.46
CA TYR A 101 -23.59 -24.68 -2.02
C TYR A 101 -22.59 -23.64 -1.51
N LYS A 102 -21.62 -23.19 -2.33
CA LYS A 102 -20.75 -22.05 -2.00
C LYS A 102 -21.52 -20.73 -2.08
N ARG A 103 -22.48 -20.59 -3.00
CA ARG A 103 -23.41 -19.44 -3.05
C ARG A 103 -24.29 -19.36 -1.79
N LEU A 104 -24.80 -20.49 -1.30
CA LEU A 104 -25.50 -20.57 -0.02
C LEU A 104 -24.60 -20.16 1.15
N ALA A 105 -23.36 -20.67 1.19
CA ALA A 105 -22.38 -20.28 2.21
C ALA A 105 -22.09 -18.77 2.15
N SER A 106 -21.89 -18.22 0.95
CA SER A 106 -21.71 -16.78 0.73
C SER A 106 -22.88 -15.97 1.29
N LYS A 107 -24.12 -16.40 1.01
CA LYS A 107 -25.32 -15.74 1.54
C LYS A 107 -25.35 -15.79 3.07
N TYR A 108 -24.97 -16.91 3.64
CA TYR A 108 -24.95 -17.09 5.10
C TYR A 108 -23.89 -16.24 5.79
N TYR A 109 -22.66 -16.20 5.26
CA TYR A 109 -21.53 -15.53 5.91
C TYR A 109 -21.44 -14.03 5.60
N ILE A 110 -21.74 -13.61 4.38
CA ILE A 110 -21.54 -12.23 3.90
C ILE A 110 -22.80 -11.61 3.28
N GLY A 111 -23.95 -12.30 3.36
CA GLY A 111 -25.25 -11.76 2.94
C GLY A 111 -25.47 -11.72 1.43
N LYS A 112 -24.51 -12.18 0.61
CA LYS A 112 -24.59 -12.16 -0.85
C LYS A 112 -24.77 -13.55 -1.43
N TRP A 113 -25.68 -13.73 -2.38
CA TRP A 113 -25.80 -14.99 -3.12
C TRP A 113 -24.65 -15.24 -4.11
N GLY A 114 -23.84 -14.22 -4.43
CA GLY A 114 -22.96 -14.25 -5.60
C GLY A 114 -23.76 -14.28 -6.91
N PRO A 115 -23.08 -14.31 -8.07
CA PRO A 115 -21.64 -14.43 -8.27
C PRO A 115 -20.86 -13.09 -8.16
N VAL A 116 -21.55 -11.96 -7.99
CA VAL A 116 -20.94 -10.63 -7.96
C VAL A 116 -20.54 -10.20 -6.54
N TYR A 117 -19.33 -9.65 -6.40
CA TYR A 117 -18.77 -9.14 -5.15
C TYR A 117 -18.15 -7.76 -5.36
N GLU A 118 -18.32 -6.86 -4.38
CA GLU A 118 -17.61 -5.58 -4.43
C GLU A 118 -16.24 -5.75 -3.81
N LYS A 119 -15.23 -5.03 -4.30
CA LYS A 119 -13.92 -4.97 -3.60
C LYS A 119 -14.02 -4.22 -2.29
N MET A 120 -14.87 -3.19 -2.20
CA MET A 120 -15.13 -2.52 -0.91
C MET A 120 -15.86 -3.49 0.02
N SER A 121 -15.40 -3.57 1.28
CA SER A 121 -15.98 -4.52 2.24
C SER A 121 -17.45 -4.20 2.51
N MET A 122 -18.27 -5.25 2.65
CA MET A 122 -19.69 -5.08 3.02
C MET A 122 -19.86 -4.38 4.37
N LYS A 123 -18.89 -4.51 5.26
CA LYS A 123 -18.89 -3.82 6.55
C LYS A 123 -18.79 -2.31 6.35
N MET A 124 -17.87 -1.84 5.49
CA MET A 124 -17.74 -0.42 5.11
C MET A 124 -19.00 0.07 4.40
N ILE A 125 -19.48 -0.66 3.38
CA ILE A 125 -20.68 -0.29 2.61
C ILE A 125 -21.88 -0.10 3.54
N ASN A 126 -22.20 -1.11 4.35
CA ASN A 126 -23.35 -1.04 5.25
C ASN A 126 -23.19 0.07 6.30
N THR A 127 -21.98 0.29 6.82
CA THR A 127 -21.72 1.35 7.82
C THR A 127 -21.96 2.72 7.22
N LEU A 128 -21.36 3.02 6.07
CA LEU A 128 -21.54 4.30 5.39
C LEU A 128 -23.01 4.55 5.03
N THR A 129 -23.68 3.59 4.38
CA THR A 129 -25.08 3.78 3.97
C THR A 129 -26.04 3.88 5.16
N SER A 130 -25.79 3.13 6.24
CA SER A 130 -26.60 3.23 7.47
C SER A 130 -26.46 4.59 8.17
N ASN A 131 -25.35 5.28 7.90
CA ASN A 131 -25.08 6.61 8.41
C ASN A 131 -25.38 7.70 7.36
N GLY A 132 -26.12 7.41 6.29
CA GLY A 132 -26.56 8.43 5.33
C GLY A 132 -25.46 8.96 4.41
N TYR A 133 -24.47 8.14 4.07
CA TYR A 133 -23.53 8.42 2.99
C TYR A 133 -23.94 7.69 1.71
N ALA A 134 -23.93 8.40 0.59
CA ALA A 134 -23.82 7.76 -0.71
C ALA A 134 -22.39 7.25 -0.89
N ILE A 135 -22.24 6.11 -1.55
CA ILE A 135 -20.92 5.56 -1.86
C ILE A 135 -20.79 5.49 -3.37
N VAL A 136 -19.68 5.98 -3.91
CA VAL A 136 -19.38 5.95 -5.34
C VAL A 136 -18.06 5.22 -5.52
N PHE A 137 -18.05 4.21 -6.39
CA PHE A 137 -16.87 3.42 -6.66
C PHE A 137 -16.64 3.36 -8.17
N THR A 138 -15.52 3.90 -8.63
CA THR A 138 -15.20 4.02 -10.06
C THR A 138 -13.97 3.22 -10.45
N ASP A 139 -14.07 2.53 -11.59
CA ASP A 139 -12.94 1.91 -12.28
C ASP A 139 -12.16 3.01 -13.01
N MET A 140 -10.85 3.09 -12.83
CA MET A 140 -10.00 3.98 -13.62
C MET A 140 -10.07 3.66 -15.12
N ARG A 141 -9.83 4.66 -15.96
CA ARG A 141 -9.64 4.48 -17.41
C ARG A 141 -8.66 3.34 -17.70
N GLY A 142 -9.07 2.41 -18.55
CA GLY A 142 -8.29 1.23 -18.92
C GLY A 142 -8.24 0.13 -17.86
N THR A 143 -9.16 0.15 -16.90
CA THR A 143 -9.24 -0.83 -15.80
C THR A 143 -10.67 -1.33 -15.62
N GLY A 144 -10.81 -2.56 -15.08
CA GLY A 144 -12.12 -3.15 -14.83
C GLY A 144 -13.04 -3.12 -16.05
N SER A 145 -14.19 -2.47 -15.92
CA SER A 145 -15.17 -2.29 -17.01
C SER A 145 -15.16 -0.89 -17.64
N SER A 146 -14.22 -0.02 -17.26
CA SER A 146 -13.99 1.28 -17.92
C SER A 146 -13.26 1.10 -19.23
N THR A 147 -13.56 1.92 -20.24
CA THR A 147 -12.86 1.87 -21.54
C THR A 147 -11.52 2.61 -21.50
N GLY A 148 -10.75 2.51 -22.58
CA GLY A 148 -9.49 3.23 -22.78
C GLY A 148 -8.26 2.48 -22.32
N TYR A 149 -7.16 3.21 -22.15
CA TYR A 149 -5.88 2.67 -21.68
C TYR A 149 -5.07 3.79 -21.02
N SER A 150 -4.10 3.41 -20.19
CA SER A 150 -3.35 4.32 -19.32
C SER A 150 -1.98 3.75 -18.93
N GLY A 151 -1.12 4.62 -18.39
CA GLY A 151 0.10 4.23 -17.68
C GLY A 151 -0.08 4.17 -16.16
N PRO A 152 0.92 3.68 -15.41
CA PRO A 152 0.90 3.74 -13.96
C PRO A 152 0.95 5.19 -13.46
N PHE A 153 0.04 5.52 -12.55
CA PHE A 153 -0.16 6.85 -11.97
C PHE A 153 -0.26 7.93 -13.06
N ASP A 154 -1.02 7.65 -14.13
CA ASP A 154 -1.13 8.53 -15.28
C ASP A 154 -1.72 9.89 -14.88
N PRO A 155 -1.07 11.03 -15.20
CA PRO A 155 -1.64 12.36 -14.94
C PRO A 155 -3.02 12.58 -15.55
N LYS A 156 -3.40 11.82 -16.60
CA LYS A 156 -4.75 11.86 -17.19
C LYS A 156 -5.84 11.52 -16.16
N PHE A 157 -5.52 10.73 -15.14
CA PHE A 157 -6.47 10.42 -14.07
C PHE A 157 -6.84 11.64 -13.22
N ILE A 158 -6.01 12.71 -13.20
CA ILE A 158 -6.33 13.98 -12.54
C ILE A 158 -7.51 14.65 -13.26
N ASP A 159 -7.44 14.73 -14.59
CA ASP A 159 -8.52 15.28 -15.41
C ASP A 159 -9.81 14.45 -15.27
N ASP A 160 -9.67 13.12 -15.32
CA ASP A 160 -10.81 12.20 -15.16
C ASP A 160 -11.46 12.36 -13.78
N ALA A 161 -10.66 12.57 -12.73
CA ALA A 161 -11.17 12.77 -11.37
C ALA A 161 -12.01 14.04 -11.25
N GLU A 162 -11.62 15.16 -11.88
CA GLU A 162 -12.43 16.39 -11.87
C GLU A 162 -13.81 16.16 -12.49
N GLU A 163 -13.87 15.47 -13.63
CA GLU A 163 -15.13 15.14 -14.30
C GLU A 163 -16.00 14.18 -13.47
N ILE A 164 -15.39 13.19 -12.82
CA ILE A 164 -16.09 12.27 -11.92
C ILE A 164 -16.68 13.03 -10.72
N LEU A 165 -15.91 13.92 -10.08
CA LEU A 165 -16.38 14.74 -8.96
C LEU A 165 -17.57 15.62 -9.38
N ALA A 166 -17.48 16.26 -10.55
CA ALA A 166 -18.58 17.05 -11.11
C ALA A 166 -19.82 16.19 -11.42
N TRP A 167 -19.63 14.99 -11.96
CA TRP A 167 -20.73 14.04 -12.20
C TRP A 167 -21.44 13.67 -10.90
N ILE A 168 -20.69 13.33 -9.83
CA ILE A 168 -21.24 13.01 -8.51
C ILE A 168 -22.03 14.18 -7.94
N ALA A 169 -21.47 15.40 -8.02
CA ALA A 169 -22.14 16.61 -7.53
C ALA A 169 -23.46 16.89 -8.27
N SER A 170 -23.54 16.54 -9.56
CA SER A 170 -24.74 16.75 -10.39
C SER A 170 -25.89 15.76 -10.12
N GLN A 171 -25.63 14.67 -9.39
CA GLN A 171 -26.63 13.64 -9.17
C GLN A 171 -27.77 14.13 -8.26
N PRO A 172 -29.03 13.70 -8.49
CA PRO A 172 -30.19 14.19 -7.75
C PRO A 172 -30.15 13.86 -6.25
N TRP A 173 -29.47 12.77 -5.88
CA TRP A 173 -29.27 12.30 -4.52
C TRP A 173 -28.08 12.98 -3.81
N SER A 174 -27.28 13.78 -4.52
CA SER A 174 -26.07 14.39 -3.98
C SER A 174 -26.36 15.70 -3.24
N ASN A 175 -25.62 15.96 -2.17
CA ASN A 175 -25.55 17.27 -1.51
C ASN A 175 -24.28 18.06 -1.88
N GLU A 176 -23.54 17.63 -2.91
CA GLU A 176 -22.33 18.27 -3.44
C GLU A 176 -21.11 18.23 -2.50
N LYS A 177 -21.19 17.60 -1.32
CA LYS A 177 -20.04 17.36 -0.43
C LYS A 177 -19.48 15.96 -0.66
N ILE A 178 -18.27 15.88 -1.19
CA ILE A 178 -17.59 14.62 -1.51
C ILE A 178 -16.38 14.45 -0.60
N GLY A 179 -16.26 13.30 0.04
CA GLY A 179 -15.01 12.82 0.61
C GLY A 179 -14.46 11.67 -0.22
N MET A 180 -13.17 11.38 -0.08
CA MET A 180 -12.58 10.20 -0.71
C MET A 180 -11.89 9.28 0.29
N THR A 181 -11.78 8.01 -0.07
CA THR A 181 -11.12 6.97 0.72
C THR A 181 -10.46 5.93 -0.18
N GLY A 182 -9.48 5.22 0.36
CA GLY A 182 -8.88 4.07 -0.31
C GLY A 182 -7.39 3.94 -0.06
N GLN A 183 -6.90 2.73 -0.29
CA GLN A 183 -5.53 2.32 -0.01
C GLN A 183 -4.67 2.25 -1.28
N SER A 184 -3.37 2.47 -1.13
CA SER A 184 -2.35 2.27 -2.16
C SER A 184 -2.61 3.20 -3.34
N TYR A 185 -2.81 2.66 -4.55
CA TYR A 185 -3.11 3.48 -5.72
C TYR A 185 -4.40 4.30 -5.58
N GLN A 186 -5.39 3.82 -4.80
CA GLN A 186 -6.55 4.63 -4.42
C GLN A 186 -6.18 5.75 -3.44
N GLY A 187 -5.11 5.59 -2.65
CA GLY A 187 -4.51 6.67 -1.87
C GLY A 187 -3.91 7.76 -2.79
N TRP A 188 -3.22 7.35 -3.85
CA TRP A 188 -2.69 8.30 -4.86
C TRP A 188 -3.81 9.08 -5.56
N SER A 189 -4.89 8.39 -5.95
CA SER A 189 -5.99 9.02 -6.69
C SER A 189 -6.68 10.13 -5.89
N GLN A 190 -6.59 10.09 -4.56
CA GLN A 190 -7.09 11.14 -3.68
C GLN A 190 -6.26 12.41 -3.73
N PHE A 191 -4.93 12.29 -3.73
CA PHE A 191 -4.04 13.44 -3.94
C PHE A 191 -4.20 14.01 -5.35
N ALA A 192 -4.32 13.14 -6.35
CA ALA A 192 -4.58 13.53 -7.73
C ALA A 192 -5.89 14.34 -7.85
N ALA A 193 -7.00 13.82 -7.31
CA ALA A 193 -8.29 14.50 -7.28
C ALA A 193 -8.23 15.81 -6.48
N ALA A 194 -7.57 15.82 -5.32
CA ALA A 194 -7.46 17.03 -4.51
C ALA A 194 -6.62 18.13 -5.18
N SER A 195 -5.69 17.75 -6.06
CA SER A 195 -4.88 18.67 -6.85
C SER A 195 -5.67 19.42 -7.92
N THR A 196 -6.89 18.99 -8.26
CA THR A 196 -7.80 19.72 -9.18
C THR A 196 -8.44 20.93 -8.50
N GLN A 197 -8.39 21.00 -7.17
CA GLN A 197 -9.03 22.02 -6.35
C GLN A 197 -10.55 22.09 -6.57
N SER A 198 -11.17 20.96 -6.91
CA SER A 198 -12.62 20.86 -7.11
C SER A 198 -13.40 21.45 -5.94
N PRO A 199 -14.42 22.28 -6.17
CA PRO A 199 -15.24 22.82 -5.08
C PRO A 199 -16.07 21.74 -4.38
N TYR A 200 -16.22 20.55 -4.98
CA TYR A 200 -17.04 19.46 -4.44
C TYR A 200 -16.25 18.57 -3.47
N LEU A 201 -14.93 18.50 -3.59
CA LEU A 201 -14.09 17.67 -2.72
C LEU A 201 -13.82 18.41 -1.41
N LYS A 202 -14.25 17.83 -0.30
CA LYS A 202 -14.19 18.45 1.04
C LYS A 202 -13.17 17.83 1.96
N CYS A 203 -12.80 16.56 1.76
CA CYS A 203 -11.79 15.89 2.57
C CYS A 203 -11.30 14.61 1.88
N ILE A 204 -10.09 14.15 2.22
CA ILE A 204 -9.54 12.88 1.72
C ILE A 204 -9.01 12.02 2.88
N ALA A 205 -9.08 10.70 2.73
CA ALA A 205 -8.55 9.73 3.69
C ALA A 205 -7.60 8.71 2.99
N PRO A 206 -6.42 9.16 2.51
CA PRO A 206 -5.47 8.30 1.80
C PRO A 206 -4.76 7.32 2.75
N GLU A 207 -4.66 6.06 2.30
CA GLU A 207 -3.99 5.00 3.07
C GLU A 207 -2.80 4.40 2.30
N MET A 208 -1.67 4.20 2.96
CA MET A 208 -0.49 3.45 2.49
C MET A 208 -0.03 3.77 1.06
N ILE A 209 0.38 5.01 0.81
CA ILE A 209 0.87 5.44 -0.50
C ILE A 209 2.17 6.22 -0.34
N PHE A 210 3.06 6.08 -1.34
CA PHE A 210 4.33 6.79 -1.40
C PHE A 210 4.12 8.31 -1.41
N TYR A 211 5.17 9.06 -1.10
CA TYR A 211 5.25 10.50 -1.33
C TYR A 211 5.92 10.80 -2.66
N ASN A 212 7.02 10.09 -2.97
CA ASN A 212 7.69 10.17 -4.27
C ASN A 212 7.67 8.81 -4.99
N PHE A 213 7.15 8.77 -6.21
CA PHE A 213 6.97 7.51 -6.95
C PHE A 213 8.31 6.86 -7.30
N TYR A 214 9.29 7.64 -7.73
CA TYR A 214 10.62 7.13 -8.09
C TYR A 214 11.35 6.57 -6.87
N GLU A 215 11.46 7.36 -5.79
CA GLU A 215 12.32 7.03 -4.65
C GLU A 215 11.75 5.95 -3.72
N GLU A 216 10.44 5.74 -3.71
CA GLU A 216 9.81 4.78 -2.78
C GLU A 216 9.27 3.53 -3.49
N ALA A 217 8.75 3.68 -4.71
CA ALA A 217 8.12 2.55 -5.42
C ALA A 217 9.05 1.93 -6.45
N LEU A 218 9.82 2.70 -7.22
CA LEU A 218 10.63 2.16 -8.32
C LEU A 218 12.07 1.88 -7.93
N ARG A 219 12.75 2.86 -7.34
CA ARG A 219 14.19 2.84 -7.05
C ARG A 219 14.53 3.31 -5.62
N PRO A 220 14.06 2.64 -4.56
CA PRO A 220 14.55 2.88 -3.20
C PRO A 220 16.06 2.85 -3.09
N GLY A 221 16.66 3.94 -2.60
CA GLY A 221 18.12 4.07 -2.53
C GLY A 221 18.81 4.20 -3.89
N GLY A 222 18.05 4.47 -4.95
CA GLY A 222 18.53 4.49 -6.34
C GLY A 222 18.76 3.10 -6.95
N ILE A 223 18.12 2.06 -6.39
CA ILE A 223 18.27 0.65 -6.79
C ILE A 223 16.92 0.11 -7.25
N TYR A 224 16.84 -0.45 -8.45
CA TYR A 224 15.57 -0.97 -9.00
C TYR A 224 14.96 -2.09 -8.15
N ALA A 225 13.74 -1.86 -7.65
CA ALA A 225 12.95 -2.83 -6.89
C ALA A 225 12.24 -3.85 -7.82
N GLN A 226 13.02 -4.69 -8.50
CA GLN A 226 12.57 -5.54 -9.61
C GLN A 226 11.48 -6.57 -9.25
N GLU A 227 11.53 -7.21 -8.06
CA GLU A 227 10.51 -8.21 -7.70
C GLU A 227 9.18 -7.50 -7.40
N TRP A 228 9.23 -6.38 -6.69
CA TRP A 228 8.05 -5.56 -6.40
C TRP A 228 7.36 -5.09 -7.68
N THR A 229 8.09 -4.47 -8.60
CA THR A 229 7.49 -3.96 -9.84
C THR A 229 6.97 -5.10 -10.72
N THR A 230 7.63 -6.26 -10.72
CA THR A 230 7.20 -7.44 -11.48
C THR A 230 5.91 -8.03 -10.91
N GLU A 231 5.90 -8.33 -9.60
CA GLU A 231 4.75 -8.94 -8.93
C GLU A 231 3.55 -7.99 -8.89
N TYR A 232 3.78 -6.68 -8.65
CA TYR A 232 2.71 -5.68 -8.71
C TYR A 232 2.11 -5.57 -10.12
N SER A 233 2.96 -5.51 -11.14
CA SER A 233 2.50 -5.43 -12.54
C SER A 233 1.69 -6.65 -12.93
N LYS A 234 2.23 -7.87 -12.71
CA LYS A 234 1.58 -9.10 -13.13
C LYS A 234 0.41 -9.44 -12.22
N GLY A 235 0.67 -9.60 -10.93
CA GLY A 235 -0.28 -10.14 -9.95
C GLY A 235 -1.39 -9.19 -9.53
N SER A 236 -1.16 -7.88 -9.56
CA SER A 236 -2.13 -6.91 -9.00
C SER A 236 -2.80 -6.03 -10.05
N VAL A 237 -2.09 -5.58 -11.09
CA VAL A 237 -2.64 -4.62 -12.06
C VAL A 237 -3.04 -5.29 -13.37
N GLU A 238 -2.11 -5.98 -14.05
CA GLU A 238 -2.36 -6.55 -15.38
C GLU A 238 -3.48 -7.59 -15.37
N LEU A 239 -3.38 -8.59 -14.48
CA LEU A 239 -4.39 -9.65 -14.41
C LEU A 239 -5.79 -9.10 -14.10
N ASN A 240 -5.90 -8.20 -13.12
CA ASN A 240 -7.18 -7.62 -12.73
C ASN A 240 -7.74 -6.69 -13.81
N ASN A 241 -6.89 -5.95 -14.52
CA ASN A 241 -7.35 -4.97 -15.52
C ASN A 241 -7.64 -5.59 -16.86
N ARG A 242 -7.08 -6.74 -17.19
CA ARG A 242 -7.44 -7.50 -18.39
C ARG A 242 -8.66 -8.42 -18.18
N ASN A 243 -9.40 -8.27 -17.08
CA ASN A 243 -10.56 -9.11 -16.75
C ASN A 243 -10.27 -10.62 -16.83
N LEU A 244 -9.03 -11.03 -16.55
CA LEU A 244 -8.61 -12.42 -16.72
C LEU A 244 -9.00 -13.28 -15.53
N TRP A 245 -9.35 -14.53 -15.82
CA TRP A 245 -9.69 -15.54 -14.83
C TRP A 245 -8.48 -16.37 -14.47
N ASN A 246 -7.93 -16.16 -13.26
CA ASN A 246 -6.80 -16.94 -12.81
C ASN A 246 -6.89 -17.30 -11.33
N THR A 247 -6.87 -18.61 -11.05
CA THR A 247 -6.98 -19.18 -9.70
C THR A 247 -5.66 -19.78 -9.21
N SER A 248 -4.61 -19.82 -10.04
CA SER A 248 -3.31 -20.42 -9.72
C SER A 248 -2.33 -19.48 -9.02
N PHE A 249 -2.63 -18.19 -8.94
CA PHE A 249 -1.80 -17.24 -8.20
C PHE A 249 -2.10 -17.26 -6.70
N ASP A 250 -1.12 -16.85 -5.89
CA ASP A 250 -1.30 -16.61 -4.45
C ASP A 250 -2.45 -15.62 -4.19
N ILE A 251 -2.65 -14.66 -5.12
CA ILE A 251 -3.82 -13.77 -5.18
C ILE A 251 -4.57 -14.08 -6.48
N PRO A 252 -5.75 -14.71 -6.43
CA PRO A 252 -6.51 -15.01 -7.63
C PRO A 252 -7.04 -13.72 -8.28
N SER A 253 -7.14 -13.74 -9.61
CA SER A 253 -7.72 -12.69 -10.44
C SER A 253 -9.09 -13.11 -10.94
N TYR A 254 -10.03 -12.17 -10.93
CA TYR A 254 -11.41 -12.36 -11.32
C TYR A 254 -11.85 -11.21 -12.25
N PRO A 255 -12.66 -11.51 -13.29
CA PRO A 255 -13.19 -10.51 -14.22
C PRO A 255 -14.07 -9.47 -13.51
N SER A 256 -14.14 -8.28 -14.08
CA SER A 256 -15.06 -7.23 -13.62
C SER A 256 -16.52 -7.53 -13.96
N GLU A 257 -17.46 -7.02 -13.17
CA GLU A 257 -18.90 -7.05 -13.46
C GLU A 257 -19.19 -6.18 -14.71
N PRO A 258 -19.84 -6.71 -15.76
CA PRO A 258 -20.24 -5.92 -16.91
C PRO A 258 -21.15 -4.73 -16.55
N VAL A 259 -21.23 -3.74 -17.43
CA VAL A 259 -22.09 -2.54 -17.25
C VAL A 259 -23.27 -2.54 -18.23
N ILE A 260 -23.11 -3.18 -19.39
CA ILE A 260 -24.11 -3.24 -20.45
C ILE A 260 -24.74 -4.63 -20.41
N ASP A 261 -26.07 -4.64 -20.43
CA ASP A 261 -26.92 -5.79 -20.73
C ASP A 261 -26.99 -5.90 -22.26
N GLU A 262 -26.21 -6.80 -22.85
CA GLU A 262 -26.02 -6.93 -24.30
C GLU A 262 -27.23 -7.59 -24.98
N ASP A 263 -27.94 -8.47 -24.27
CA ASP A 263 -29.10 -9.20 -24.81
C ASP A 263 -30.47 -8.70 -24.28
N GLY A 264 -30.47 -7.87 -23.24
CA GLY A 264 -31.67 -7.21 -22.70
C GLY A 264 -32.46 -8.05 -21.72
N ASP A 265 -31.89 -9.13 -21.17
CA ASP A 265 -32.55 -10.03 -20.24
C ASP A 265 -32.44 -9.57 -18.76
N GLY A 266 -31.55 -8.61 -18.49
CA GLY A 266 -31.28 -8.01 -17.19
C GLY A 266 -30.25 -8.75 -16.33
N ASP A 267 -29.61 -9.82 -16.80
CA ASP A 267 -28.58 -10.60 -16.11
C ASP A 267 -27.17 -10.29 -16.60
N LEU A 268 -26.62 -9.14 -16.19
CA LEU A 268 -25.25 -8.68 -16.55
C LEU A 268 -24.13 -9.70 -16.37
N TYR A 269 -24.34 -10.74 -15.58
CA TYR A 269 -23.33 -11.77 -15.33
C TYR A 269 -23.04 -12.63 -16.56
N ASP A 270 -24.05 -12.94 -17.38
CA ASP A 270 -23.90 -13.87 -18.50
C ASP A 270 -23.16 -13.25 -19.71
N GLU A 271 -22.97 -11.94 -19.67
CA GLU A 271 -22.16 -11.15 -20.61
C GLU A 271 -20.66 -11.40 -20.46
N VAL A 272 -20.24 -12.03 -19.37
CA VAL A 272 -18.87 -12.52 -19.21
C VAL A 272 -18.72 -13.83 -19.99
N PRO A 273 -17.78 -13.95 -20.94
CA PRO A 273 -17.51 -15.21 -21.63
C PRO A 273 -17.24 -16.34 -20.63
N ILE A 274 -17.63 -17.58 -20.96
CA ILE A 274 -17.29 -18.75 -20.16
C ILE A 274 -15.77 -18.85 -20.04
N LEU A 275 -15.28 -18.74 -18.81
CA LEU A 275 -13.86 -18.65 -18.52
C LEU A 275 -13.28 -20.04 -18.29
N ILE A 276 -12.08 -20.27 -18.82
CA ILE A 276 -11.32 -21.47 -18.53
C ILE A 276 -10.43 -21.19 -17.31
N GLU A 277 -10.31 -22.15 -16.40
CA GLU A 277 -9.41 -22.00 -15.25
C GLU A 277 -7.98 -21.68 -15.71
N ASN A 278 -7.44 -20.55 -15.25
CA ASN A 278 -6.13 -20.01 -15.65
C ASN A 278 -6.05 -19.56 -17.12
N ASP A 279 -7.15 -19.06 -17.66
CA ASP A 279 -7.19 -18.40 -18.97
C ASP A 279 -6.51 -17.03 -18.91
N LEU A 280 -5.39 -16.91 -19.62
CA LEU A 280 -4.59 -15.70 -19.74
C LEU A 280 -4.61 -15.11 -21.15
N ASP A 281 -5.40 -15.69 -22.06
CA ASP A 281 -5.32 -15.45 -23.50
C ASP A 281 -6.36 -14.43 -23.99
N GLY A 282 -6.54 -13.30 -23.28
CA GLY A 282 -7.17 -12.04 -23.76
C GLY A 282 -8.45 -12.16 -24.61
N TYR A 283 -9.22 -13.24 -24.44
CA TYR A 283 -10.34 -13.63 -25.30
C TYR A 283 -10.01 -13.71 -26.80
N SER A 284 -8.91 -14.38 -27.18
CA SER A 284 -8.44 -14.48 -28.58
C SER A 284 -9.07 -15.63 -29.41
N GLY A 285 -9.82 -16.54 -28.76
CA GLY A 285 -10.46 -17.70 -29.38
C GLY A 285 -11.95 -17.52 -29.71
N ASN A 286 -12.60 -18.64 -30.09
CA ASN A 286 -14.07 -18.69 -30.21
C ASN A 286 -14.69 -18.53 -28.82
N LEU A 287 -15.61 -17.59 -28.68
CA LEU A 287 -16.25 -17.26 -27.41
C LEU A 287 -17.49 -18.13 -27.20
N SER A 288 -17.84 -18.37 -25.95
CA SER A 288 -19.07 -19.05 -25.55
C SER A 288 -19.58 -18.37 -24.29
N TYR A 289 -20.90 -18.29 -24.15
CA TYR A 289 -21.57 -17.60 -23.05
C TYR A 289 -22.51 -18.58 -22.34
N ALA A 290 -22.81 -18.31 -21.06
CA ALA A 290 -23.52 -19.25 -20.19
C ALA A 290 -24.96 -19.52 -20.64
N ASP A 291 -25.59 -18.54 -21.28
CA ASP A 291 -26.92 -18.58 -21.89
C ASP A 291 -26.95 -19.27 -23.27
N GLY A 292 -25.79 -19.46 -23.89
CA GLY A 292 -25.62 -20.03 -25.22
C GLY A 292 -25.82 -19.05 -26.37
N ASN A 293 -26.04 -17.77 -26.12
CA ASN A 293 -26.18 -16.76 -27.18
C ASN A 293 -24.81 -16.34 -27.73
N ASP A 294 -24.72 -16.17 -29.05
CA ASP A 294 -23.49 -15.72 -29.71
C ASP A 294 -23.39 -14.20 -29.69
N ARG A 295 -22.23 -13.68 -29.26
CA ARG A 295 -21.94 -12.24 -29.15
C ARG A 295 -20.61 -11.93 -29.86
N PRO A 296 -20.58 -11.94 -31.21
CA PRO A 296 -19.34 -11.75 -31.97
C PRO A 296 -18.74 -10.33 -31.85
N ALA A 297 -19.51 -9.38 -31.33
CA ALA A 297 -19.13 -7.99 -31.15
C ALA A 297 -19.31 -7.52 -29.68
N SER A 298 -19.10 -8.41 -28.71
CA SER A 298 -19.24 -8.07 -27.28
C SER A 298 -18.40 -6.84 -26.90
N PRO A 299 -19.02 -5.76 -26.39
CA PRO A 299 -18.32 -4.63 -25.81
C PRO A 299 -17.39 -5.02 -24.64
N TYR A 300 -17.75 -6.02 -23.84
CA TYR A 300 -16.94 -6.51 -22.74
C TYR A 300 -15.62 -7.15 -23.20
N VAL A 301 -15.67 -7.89 -24.30
CA VAL A 301 -14.46 -8.45 -24.91
C VAL A 301 -13.62 -7.36 -25.60
N ALA A 302 -14.28 -6.42 -26.28
CA ALA A 302 -13.61 -5.32 -26.95
C ALA A 302 -12.81 -4.43 -25.97
N LEU A 303 -13.38 -4.11 -24.81
CA LEU A 303 -12.66 -3.32 -23.78
C LEU A 303 -11.49 -4.10 -23.19
N THR A 304 -11.65 -5.42 -22.96
CA THR A 304 -10.56 -6.26 -22.44
C THR A 304 -9.36 -6.27 -23.39
N ARG A 305 -9.61 -6.35 -24.70
CA ARG A 305 -8.56 -6.24 -25.74
C ARG A 305 -7.99 -4.83 -25.81
N GLU A 306 -8.78 -3.79 -25.54
CA GLU A 306 -8.29 -2.42 -25.47
C GLU A 306 -7.26 -2.25 -24.34
N HIS A 307 -7.48 -2.88 -23.19
CA HIS A 307 -6.59 -2.83 -22.02
C HIS A 307 -5.21 -3.45 -22.26
N GLU A 308 -5.02 -4.25 -23.32
CA GLU A 308 -3.71 -4.76 -23.73
C GLU A 308 -2.75 -3.63 -24.14
N LYS A 309 -3.27 -2.43 -24.42
CA LYS A 309 -2.47 -1.25 -24.73
C LYS A 309 -1.92 -0.54 -23.50
N ASN A 310 -2.36 -0.90 -22.28
CA ASN A 310 -1.86 -0.32 -21.04
C ASN A 310 -0.34 -0.49 -20.91
N LEU A 311 0.30 0.48 -20.27
CA LEU A 311 1.66 0.33 -19.79
C LEU A 311 1.65 -0.16 -18.34
N TRP A 312 2.49 -1.14 -18.04
CA TRP A 312 2.57 -1.71 -16.70
C TRP A 312 3.73 -1.08 -15.92
N PRO A 313 3.68 -1.07 -14.56
CA PRO A 313 4.76 -0.54 -13.73
C PRO A 313 6.16 -1.06 -14.10
N ARG A 314 6.28 -2.34 -14.45
CA ARG A 314 7.54 -2.97 -14.90
C ARG A 314 8.07 -2.37 -16.21
N ASP A 315 7.18 -2.00 -17.14
CA ASP A 315 7.57 -1.51 -18.46
C ASP A 315 8.19 -0.11 -18.32
N ILE A 316 7.64 0.69 -17.41
CA ILE A 316 8.17 2.00 -17.03
C ILE A 316 9.48 1.87 -16.27
N ALA A 317 9.54 0.97 -15.29
CA ALA A 317 10.70 0.87 -14.40
C ALA A 317 11.99 0.43 -15.11
N VAL A 318 11.88 -0.40 -16.16
CA VAL A 318 13.01 -0.86 -16.96
C VAL A 318 13.64 0.25 -17.81
N VAL A 319 12.85 1.27 -18.20
CA VAL A 319 13.33 2.37 -19.04
C VAL A 319 13.65 3.65 -18.26
N SER A 320 13.15 3.78 -17.03
CA SER A 320 13.43 4.90 -16.12
C SER A 320 14.56 4.59 -15.13
N ASN A 321 15.75 5.09 -15.41
CA ASN A 321 16.93 4.93 -14.57
C ASN A 321 17.11 6.11 -13.60
N TYR A 322 16.66 7.31 -13.97
CA TYR A 322 16.87 8.54 -13.21
C TYR A 322 15.54 9.27 -12.97
N ILE A 323 15.48 10.07 -11.91
CA ILE A 323 14.26 10.81 -11.55
C ILE A 323 13.91 11.91 -12.57
N ASP A 324 14.90 12.34 -13.36
CA ASP A 324 14.75 13.32 -14.44
C ASP A 324 14.53 12.68 -15.82
N ASP A 325 14.27 11.37 -15.88
CA ASP A 325 13.86 10.71 -17.12
C ASP A 325 12.45 11.13 -17.55
N THR A 326 12.28 11.29 -18.86
CA THR A 326 10.99 11.59 -19.49
C THR A 326 10.47 10.37 -20.22
N LEU A 327 9.24 9.98 -19.92
CA LEU A 327 8.52 8.88 -20.55
C LEU A 327 7.67 9.42 -21.69
N ASN A 328 7.78 8.81 -22.87
CA ASN A 328 6.90 9.13 -24.00
C ASN A 328 5.90 7.99 -24.20
N PHE A 329 4.63 8.25 -23.93
CA PHE A 329 3.57 7.29 -24.20
C PHE A 329 2.28 7.99 -24.61
N TYR A 330 1.58 7.37 -25.55
CA TYR A 330 0.32 7.87 -26.11
C TYR A 330 0.41 9.33 -26.61
N GLY A 331 1.55 9.72 -27.17
CA GLY A 331 1.80 11.07 -27.69
C GLY A 331 2.03 12.14 -26.61
N ARG A 332 2.15 11.77 -25.34
CA ARG A 332 2.43 12.66 -24.21
C ARG A 332 3.83 12.42 -23.67
N ASN A 333 4.48 13.49 -23.22
CA ASN A 333 5.69 13.41 -22.41
C ASN A 333 5.27 13.50 -20.95
N VAL A 334 5.61 12.49 -20.17
CA VAL A 334 5.29 12.38 -18.75
C VAL A 334 6.59 12.21 -17.97
N THR A 335 6.73 12.97 -16.89
CA THR A 335 7.85 12.94 -15.97
C THR A 335 7.38 12.46 -14.60
N PHE A 336 8.32 12.11 -13.71
CA PHE A 336 7.97 11.79 -12.32
C PHE A 336 7.36 12.97 -11.56
N ALA A 337 7.60 14.21 -12.01
CA ALA A 337 6.98 15.41 -11.45
C ALA A 337 5.48 15.50 -11.74
N ASP A 338 5.00 14.87 -12.81
CA ASP A 338 3.59 14.93 -13.20
C ASP A 338 2.71 13.99 -12.37
N ASN A 339 3.30 13.00 -11.70
CA ASN A 339 2.55 11.99 -10.95
C ASN A 339 3.00 11.73 -9.51
N SER A 340 4.11 12.30 -9.04
CA SER A 340 4.53 12.10 -7.64
C SER A 340 3.74 12.99 -6.67
N ILE A 341 3.42 12.47 -5.48
CA ILE A 341 2.54 13.11 -4.50
C ILE A 341 3.18 14.37 -3.91
N ASP A 342 4.49 14.39 -3.78
CA ASP A 342 5.28 15.57 -3.40
C ASP A 342 5.04 16.79 -4.32
N TYR A 343 4.78 16.60 -5.61
CA TYR A 343 4.34 17.66 -6.52
C TYR A 343 2.84 17.99 -6.37
N LEU A 344 1.99 16.97 -6.21
CA LEU A 344 0.53 17.15 -6.07
C LEU A 344 0.15 17.86 -4.76
N ILE A 345 0.87 17.57 -3.67
CA ILE A 345 0.66 18.19 -2.35
C ILE A 345 0.86 19.69 -2.40
N ASN A 346 1.75 20.20 -3.26
CA ASN A 346 1.93 21.65 -3.38
C ASN A 346 0.61 22.36 -3.73
N LYS A 347 -0.19 21.77 -4.63
CA LYS A 347 -1.52 22.29 -4.99
C LYS A 347 -2.55 22.07 -3.87
N LEU A 348 -2.42 20.96 -3.13
CA LEU A 348 -3.29 20.64 -2.00
C LEU A 348 -3.14 21.62 -0.83
N LYS A 349 -1.93 22.14 -0.59
CA LYS A 349 -1.67 23.17 0.43
C LYS A 349 -2.53 24.42 0.24
N GLU A 350 -2.93 24.71 -1.00
CA GLU A 350 -3.75 25.88 -1.33
C GLU A 350 -5.24 25.66 -1.02
N THR A 351 -5.75 24.42 -1.06
CA THR A 351 -7.17 24.13 -0.82
C THR A 351 -7.52 24.01 0.66
N GLN A 352 -6.52 23.70 1.49
CA GLN A 352 -6.67 23.49 2.93
C GLN A 352 -7.71 22.43 3.31
N ILE A 353 -8.06 21.52 2.39
CA ILE A 353 -9.01 20.46 2.73
C ILE A 353 -8.40 19.53 3.80
N PRO A 354 -9.22 19.02 4.73
CA PRO A 354 -8.81 18.02 5.71
C PRO A 354 -8.29 16.73 5.08
N VAL A 355 -7.29 16.12 5.73
CA VAL A 355 -6.63 14.89 5.27
C VAL A 355 -6.46 13.90 6.43
N LEU A 356 -7.00 12.68 6.32
CA LEU A 356 -6.74 11.57 7.24
C LEU A 356 -5.76 10.58 6.61
N LEU A 357 -4.50 10.63 7.00
CA LEU A 357 -3.45 9.73 6.54
C LEU A 357 -3.40 8.47 7.38
N THR A 358 -3.50 7.31 6.73
CA THR A 358 -3.36 6.00 7.40
C THR A 358 -2.15 5.24 6.87
N GLY A 359 -1.33 4.69 7.74
CA GLY A 359 -0.13 3.94 7.33
C GLY A 359 0.19 2.74 8.21
N GLY A 360 1.23 2.02 7.79
CA GLY A 360 1.73 0.84 8.48
C GLY A 360 3.23 0.90 8.64
N PHE A 361 3.75 0.57 9.80
CA PHE A 361 5.20 0.56 10.04
C PHE A 361 5.96 -0.55 9.33
N PHE A 362 5.26 -1.59 8.86
CA PHE A 362 5.82 -2.68 8.04
C PHE A 362 5.43 -2.57 6.57
N ASP A 363 5.00 -1.37 6.17
CA ASP A 363 4.63 -1.02 4.81
C ASP A 363 5.81 -0.45 4.02
N GLY A 364 5.90 -0.76 2.73
CA GLY A 364 6.93 -0.22 1.83
C GLY A 364 6.81 1.30 1.61
N PHE A 365 5.63 1.89 1.84
CA PHE A 365 5.32 3.31 1.70
C PHE A 365 5.09 4.02 3.04
N SER A 366 5.54 3.42 4.13
CA SER A 366 5.50 4.02 5.48
C SER A 366 6.09 5.42 5.52
N ARG A 367 7.19 5.65 4.80
CA ARG A 367 7.84 6.97 4.69
C ARG A 367 6.94 7.99 3.99
N GLY A 368 6.30 7.61 2.89
CA GLY A 368 5.45 8.51 2.14
C GLY A 368 4.25 9.07 2.91
N ILE A 369 3.63 8.23 3.75
CA ILE A 369 2.56 8.66 4.65
C ILE A 369 3.04 9.69 5.68
N ILE A 370 4.21 9.44 6.29
CA ILE A 370 4.83 10.38 7.23
C ILE A 370 5.20 11.70 6.55
N GLN A 371 5.84 11.65 5.38
CA GLN A 371 6.23 12.86 4.64
C GLN A 371 5.01 13.67 4.25
N SER A 372 3.94 13.03 3.79
CA SER A 372 2.67 13.70 3.49
C SER A 372 2.11 14.41 4.72
N PHE A 373 2.13 13.76 5.89
CA PHE A 373 1.65 14.35 7.15
C PHE A 373 2.45 15.59 7.52
N VAL A 374 3.77 15.48 7.62
CA VAL A 374 4.64 16.58 8.07
C VAL A 374 4.57 17.77 7.10
N ASN A 375 4.48 17.53 5.78
CA ASN A 375 4.41 18.62 4.80
C ASN A 375 3.04 19.30 4.73
N LEU A 376 1.97 18.67 5.21
CA LEU A 376 0.63 19.26 5.24
C LEU A 376 0.28 19.90 6.60
N GLN A 377 1.06 19.59 7.65
CA GLN A 377 0.74 19.95 9.03
C GLN A 377 0.59 21.45 9.27
N GLU A 378 1.33 22.28 8.54
CA GLU A 378 1.27 23.74 8.68
C GLU A 378 0.13 24.38 7.88
N THR A 379 -0.46 23.68 6.91
CA THR A 379 -1.40 24.26 5.93
C THR A 379 -2.80 23.66 5.97
N ASN A 380 -2.94 22.39 6.37
CA ASN A 380 -4.18 21.64 6.30
C ASN A 380 -4.52 21.03 7.67
N PRO A 381 -5.81 20.83 8.01
CA PRO A 381 -6.22 19.93 9.07
C PRO A 381 -5.81 18.50 8.67
N VAL A 382 -4.72 17.98 9.26
CA VAL A 382 -4.17 16.68 8.88
C VAL A 382 -4.06 15.78 10.10
N TYR A 383 -4.46 14.52 9.93
CA TYR A 383 -4.41 13.49 10.97
C TYR A 383 -3.57 12.32 10.46
N LEU A 384 -2.85 11.68 11.37
CA LEU A 384 -1.98 10.54 11.07
C LEU A 384 -2.38 9.35 11.94
N PHE A 385 -2.69 8.22 11.32
CA PHE A 385 -3.04 6.97 11.98
C PHE A 385 -2.06 5.86 11.56
N MET A 386 -1.10 5.54 12.42
CA MET A 386 -0.04 4.55 12.12
C MET A 386 -0.10 3.35 13.05
N ALA A 387 -0.07 2.15 12.47
CA ALA A 387 -0.09 0.87 13.19
C ALA A 387 1.04 -0.08 12.75
N PRO A 388 1.34 -1.15 13.51
CA PRO A 388 2.25 -2.23 13.10
C PRO A 388 1.55 -3.17 12.10
N ARG A 389 1.07 -2.60 10.98
CA ARG A 389 0.41 -3.31 9.88
C ARG A 389 1.26 -3.31 8.60
N PHE A 390 0.86 -4.18 7.68
CA PHE A 390 1.47 -4.39 6.37
C PHE A 390 0.56 -3.86 5.26
N HIS A 391 1.09 -3.76 4.04
CA HIS A 391 0.34 -3.29 2.86
C HIS A 391 -0.86 -4.20 2.55
N LEU A 392 -0.60 -5.47 2.25
CA LEU A 392 -1.58 -6.56 2.25
C LEU A 392 -1.28 -7.49 3.43
N PRO A 393 -2.28 -7.89 4.24
CA PRO A 393 -3.72 -7.88 3.97
C PRO A 393 -4.43 -6.56 4.32
N GLY A 394 -3.71 -5.48 4.60
CA GLY A 394 -4.29 -4.22 5.04
C GLY A 394 -4.82 -4.24 6.47
N GLU A 395 -4.29 -5.15 7.28
CA GLU A 395 -4.66 -5.37 8.69
C GLU A 395 -3.39 -5.63 9.50
N ILE A 396 -3.52 -5.72 10.83
CA ILE A 396 -2.49 -6.34 11.67
C ILE A 396 -2.72 -7.85 11.64
N PRO A 397 -1.83 -8.66 11.02
CA PRO A 397 -2.04 -10.08 10.88
C PRO A 397 -2.15 -10.78 12.25
N ALA A 398 -3.10 -11.71 12.37
CA ALA A 398 -3.46 -12.37 13.63
C ALA A 398 -2.26 -13.04 14.32
N GLN A 399 -1.33 -13.61 13.54
CA GLN A 399 -0.12 -14.23 14.06
C GLN A 399 0.79 -13.26 14.83
N TYR A 400 0.74 -11.95 14.54
CA TYR A 400 1.54 -10.94 15.22
C TYR A 400 0.80 -10.24 16.35
N HIS A 401 -0.47 -10.56 16.60
CA HIS A 401 -1.23 -9.93 17.71
C HIS A 401 -0.53 -10.13 19.04
N LYS A 402 -0.04 -11.34 19.30
CA LYS A 402 0.74 -11.63 20.51
C LYS A 402 2.05 -10.84 20.55
N LEU A 403 2.77 -10.77 19.41
CA LEU A 403 4.03 -10.03 19.32
C LEU A 403 3.81 -8.54 19.58
N PHE A 404 2.80 -7.93 18.97
CA PHE A 404 2.57 -6.49 19.11
C PHE A 404 1.72 -6.12 20.33
N ASN A 405 1.27 -7.10 21.12
CA ASN A 405 0.28 -6.92 22.20
C ASN A 405 -1.07 -6.33 21.70
N TYR A 406 -1.46 -6.70 20.49
CA TYR A 406 -2.68 -6.21 19.84
C TYR A 406 -3.89 -7.09 20.18
N LYS A 407 -5.06 -6.50 20.45
CA LYS A 407 -6.22 -7.21 21.01
C LYS A 407 -7.53 -7.04 20.22
N TYR A 408 -7.67 -5.96 19.47
CA TYR A 408 -8.93 -5.54 18.87
C TYR A 408 -8.91 -5.73 17.34
N SER A 409 -10.01 -5.42 16.67
CA SER A 409 -10.03 -5.39 15.20
C SER A 409 -9.42 -4.07 14.72
N TYR A 410 -8.31 -4.14 13.98
CA TYR A 410 -7.72 -2.95 13.37
C TYR A 410 -8.66 -2.33 12.34
N GLY A 411 -9.27 -3.14 11.45
CA GLY A 411 -10.27 -2.65 10.49
C GLY A 411 -11.42 -1.88 11.14
N ASP A 412 -11.89 -2.29 12.33
CA ASP A 412 -12.95 -1.57 13.04
C ASP A 412 -12.46 -0.27 13.67
N GLN A 413 -11.21 -0.23 14.12
CA GLN A 413 -10.58 1.00 14.61
C GLN A 413 -10.37 2.02 13.48
N LEU A 414 -9.88 1.55 12.32
CA LEU A 414 -9.74 2.37 11.14
C LEU A 414 -11.09 2.90 10.66
N LEU A 415 -12.11 2.04 10.57
CA LEU A 415 -13.46 2.45 10.21
C LEU A 415 -14.04 3.47 11.21
N SER A 416 -13.78 3.30 12.51
CA SER A 416 -14.17 4.29 13.53
C SER A 416 -13.53 5.66 13.27
N MET A 417 -12.21 5.70 13.00
CA MET A 417 -11.49 6.93 12.67
C MET A 417 -12.02 7.58 11.39
N GLN A 418 -12.26 6.79 10.33
CA GLN A 418 -12.81 7.27 9.06
C GLN A 418 -14.22 7.84 9.25
N MET A 419 -15.09 7.17 10.02
CA MET A 419 -16.44 7.67 10.29
C MET A 419 -16.43 8.98 11.08
N GLN A 420 -15.57 9.10 12.11
CA GLN A 420 -15.41 10.36 12.86
C GLN A 420 -14.95 11.50 11.93
N PHE A 421 -13.95 11.23 11.10
CA PHE A 421 -13.41 12.20 10.15
C PHE A 421 -14.46 12.64 9.10
N PHE A 422 -15.15 11.70 8.47
CA PHE A 422 -16.18 12.03 7.48
C PHE A 422 -17.39 12.71 8.09
N ASP A 423 -17.84 12.31 9.29
CA ASP A 423 -18.96 12.98 9.96
C ASP A 423 -18.60 14.43 10.29
N LYS A 424 -17.37 14.69 10.74
CA LYS A 424 -16.88 16.04 11.01
C LYS A 424 -16.92 16.92 9.77
N TYR A 425 -16.32 16.45 8.67
CA TYR A 425 -16.02 17.31 7.52
C TYR A 425 -17.06 17.29 6.39
N LEU A 426 -17.92 16.27 6.34
CA LEU A 426 -19.00 16.20 5.35
C LEU A 426 -20.37 16.51 5.93
N LYS A 427 -20.57 16.36 7.24
CA LYS A 427 -21.86 16.62 7.90
C LYS A 427 -21.79 17.69 8.98
N ASP A 428 -20.63 18.32 9.18
CA ASP A 428 -20.42 19.37 10.18
C ASP A 428 -20.79 18.89 11.61
N LYS A 429 -20.61 17.58 11.87
CA LYS A 429 -20.96 16.97 13.15
C LYS A 429 -19.94 17.34 14.21
N ASP A 430 -20.44 17.71 15.38
CA ASP A 430 -19.60 17.98 16.55
C ASP A 430 -19.09 16.66 17.14
N ASN A 431 -17.78 16.45 17.10
CA ASN A 431 -17.08 15.30 17.66
C ASN A 431 -15.66 15.71 18.08
N ASP A 432 -14.95 14.81 18.76
CA ASP A 432 -13.70 15.10 19.46
C ASP A 432 -12.43 14.84 18.61
N ILE A 433 -12.55 14.70 17.28
CA ILE A 433 -11.39 14.40 16.43
C ILE A 433 -10.38 15.55 16.42
N ASP A 434 -10.84 16.80 16.51
CA ASP A 434 -10.01 18.01 16.54
C ASP A 434 -9.45 18.33 17.93
N ASP A 435 -10.03 17.74 18.98
CA ASP A 435 -9.66 18.00 20.38
C ASP A 435 -8.41 17.22 20.80
N LYS A 436 -7.99 16.25 19.98
CA LYS A 436 -6.87 15.36 20.23
C LYS A 436 -5.69 15.75 19.36
N PRO A 437 -4.44 15.47 19.78
CA PRO A 437 -3.29 15.64 18.92
C PRO A 437 -3.48 14.88 17.58
N PRO A 438 -2.99 15.42 16.45
CA PRO A 438 -3.32 14.93 15.12
C PRO A 438 -2.73 13.55 14.81
N SER A 439 -1.71 13.10 15.52
CA SER A 439 -1.05 11.81 15.27
C SER A 439 -1.44 10.78 16.32
N LYS A 440 -2.12 9.71 15.90
CA LYS A 440 -2.42 8.53 16.71
C LYS A 440 -1.55 7.35 16.24
N ILE A 441 -0.59 6.96 17.08
CA ILE A 441 0.46 5.99 16.75
C ILE A 441 0.37 4.79 17.67
N TYR A 442 0.38 3.58 17.10
CA TYR A 442 0.52 2.35 17.88
C TYR A 442 2.01 1.98 17.98
N THR A 443 2.53 1.93 19.19
CA THR A 443 3.88 1.41 19.45
C THR A 443 3.78 -0.05 19.88
N ALA A 444 4.54 -0.94 19.21
CA ALA A 444 4.55 -2.35 19.57
C ALA A 444 4.81 -2.53 21.07
N PHE A 445 4.06 -3.43 21.72
CA PHE A 445 4.06 -3.70 23.18
C PHE A 445 3.49 -2.60 24.09
N GLU A 446 3.34 -1.36 23.60
CA GLU A 446 2.90 -0.21 24.40
C GLU A 446 1.43 0.16 24.17
N GLY A 447 0.94 0.07 22.93
CA GLY A 447 -0.42 0.47 22.57
C GLY A 447 -0.50 1.81 21.83
N TRP A 448 -1.72 2.34 21.72
CA TRP A 448 -2.01 3.61 21.04
C TRP A 448 -1.63 4.81 21.91
N LYS A 449 -0.95 5.81 21.32
CA LYS A 449 -0.65 7.10 21.93
C LYS A 449 -0.90 8.24 20.94
N TYR A 450 -1.20 9.42 21.46
CA TYR A 450 -1.38 10.64 20.68
C TYR A 450 -0.13 11.52 20.75
N TYR A 451 0.23 12.17 19.64
CA TYR A 451 1.35 13.07 19.51
C TYR A 451 1.01 14.29 18.63
N ASP A 452 1.61 15.43 18.94
CA ASP A 452 1.41 16.67 18.17
C ASP A 452 2.20 16.68 16.87
N THR A 453 3.38 16.06 16.83
CA THR A 453 4.29 16.11 15.68
C THR A 453 4.82 14.72 15.34
N TRP A 454 5.33 14.57 14.11
CA TRP A 454 6.19 13.45 13.75
C TRP A 454 7.60 13.95 13.38
N PRO A 455 8.66 13.39 13.98
CA PRO A 455 8.62 12.55 15.18
C PRO A 455 8.02 13.34 16.37
N PRO A 456 7.61 12.66 17.46
CA PRO A 456 7.19 13.35 18.68
C PRO A 456 8.28 14.32 19.17
N ALA A 457 7.88 15.47 19.72
CA ALA A 457 8.82 16.51 20.17
C ALA A 457 9.77 16.04 21.30
N GLU A 458 9.33 15.03 22.05
CA GLU A 458 10.07 14.37 23.11
C GLU A 458 11.15 13.41 22.58
N SER A 459 11.06 12.98 21.31
CA SER A 459 12.07 12.13 20.70
C SER A 459 13.43 12.82 20.64
N LYS A 460 14.46 12.16 21.18
CA LYS A 460 15.85 12.61 21.15
C LYS A 460 16.70 11.64 20.35
N THR A 461 17.54 12.17 19.47
CA THR A 461 18.51 11.37 18.73
C THR A 461 19.55 10.78 19.68
N VAL A 462 19.64 9.46 19.71
CA VAL A 462 20.70 8.69 20.36
C VAL A 462 21.56 8.05 19.29
N LYS A 463 22.88 8.26 19.37
CA LYS A 463 23.84 7.68 18.43
C LYS A 463 24.39 6.36 18.98
N TYR A 464 24.41 5.35 18.13
CA TYR A 464 25.06 4.07 18.36
C TYR A 464 26.18 3.92 17.33
N HIS A 465 27.41 4.17 17.76
CA HIS A 465 28.64 4.03 16.99
C HIS A 465 29.06 2.58 16.87
N PHE A 466 29.68 2.26 15.74
CA PHE A 466 30.21 0.93 15.47
C PHE A 466 31.54 0.81 16.22
N GLY A 467 31.61 -0.14 17.13
CA GLY A 467 32.70 -0.31 18.10
C GLY A 467 33.54 -1.56 17.87
N ALA A 468 34.48 -1.77 18.79
CA ALA A 468 35.35 -2.94 18.84
C ALA A 468 34.56 -4.26 18.84
N LYS A 469 35.06 -5.29 18.14
CA LYS A 469 34.47 -6.65 18.14
C LYS A 469 33.00 -6.69 17.70
N ASN A 470 32.64 -5.88 16.70
CA ASN A 470 31.30 -5.82 16.14
C ASN A 470 30.22 -5.43 17.17
N THR A 471 30.52 -4.41 17.99
CA THR A 471 29.57 -3.89 18.99
C THR A 471 28.96 -2.56 18.56
N LEU A 472 27.82 -2.20 19.14
CA LEU A 472 27.24 -0.86 19.08
C LEU A 472 27.46 -0.16 20.43
N VAL A 473 28.09 1.00 20.41
CA VAL A 473 28.49 1.77 21.59
C VAL A 473 28.07 3.23 21.47
N ASN A 474 27.86 3.93 22.59
CA ASN A 474 27.34 5.30 22.56
C ASN A 474 28.38 6.36 22.15
N GLU A 475 29.66 6.02 22.13
CA GLU A 475 30.77 6.93 21.80
C GLU A 475 31.69 6.29 20.76
N PRO A 476 32.33 7.07 19.86
CA PRO A 476 33.30 6.53 18.90
C PRO A 476 34.45 5.76 19.58
N SER A 477 34.72 4.56 19.08
CA SER A 477 35.85 3.73 19.54
C SER A 477 37.19 4.19 18.92
N GLU A 478 38.25 3.40 19.11
CA GLU A 478 39.48 3.53 18.32
C GLU A 478 39.22 3.24 16.84
N ASP A 479 40.07 3.79 15.97
CA ASP A 479 39.97 3.60 14.53
C ASP A 479 40.18 2.13 14.16
N ALA A 480 39.21 1.56 13.43
CA ALA A 480 39.23 0.17 13.01
C ALA A 480 38.51 0.00 11.66
N ILE A 481 38.92 -1.03 10.91
CA ILE A 481 38.31 -1.41 9.64
C ILE A 481 37.77 -2.83 9.78
N TYR A 482 36.48 -3.00 9.48
CA TYR A 482 35.82 -4.29 9.44
C TYR A 482 35.49 -4.67 7.99
N SER A 483 36.11 -5.75 7.51
CA SER A 483 35.93 -6.22 6.13
C SER A 483 34.85 -7.30 6.06
N TYR A 484 33.89 -7.10 5.15
CA TYR A 484 32.81 -8.02 4.83
C TYR A 484 32.90 -8.42 3.36
N LYS A 485 33.08 -9.71 3.10
CA LYS A 485 32.94 -10.27 1.76
C LYS A 485 31.47 -10.38 1.45
N VAL A 486 31.02 -9.65 0.43
CA VAL A 486 29.60 -9.62 0.05
C VAL A 486 29.14 -11.01 -0.36
N ASP A 487 28.10 -11.51 0.32
CA ASP A 487 27.37 -12.68 -0.11
C ASP A 487 26.21 -12.23 -1.02
N PHE A 488 26.42 -12.30 -2.33
CA PHE A 488 25.42 -11.92 -3.33
C PHE A 488 24.19 -12.83 -3.34
N THR A 489 24.19 -13.95 -2.60
CA THR A 489 23.00 -14.78 -2.39
C THR A 489 22.15 -14.32 -1.19
N HIS A 490 22.57 -13.26 -0.48
CA HIS A 490 21.72 -12.63 0.53
C HIS A 490 20.45 -12.07 -0.12
N SER A 491 19.30 -12.39 0.49
CA SER A 491 18.00 -11.87 0.12
C SER A 491 17.22 -11.56 1.41
N SER A 492 16.50 -10.45 1.43
CA SER A 492 15.58 -10.08 2.50
C SER A 492 14.23 -10.79 2.41
N SER A 493 14.05 -11.63 1.39
CA SER A 493 12.84 -12.43 1.19
C SER A 493 12.76 -13.64 2.10
N TYR A 494 11.70 -13.69 2.89
CA TYR A 494 11.40 -14.79 3.80
C TYR A 494 10.73 -15.95 3.04
N ASN A 495 11.14 -17.18 3.36
CA ASN A 495 10.58 -18.47 2.92
C ASN A 495 10.32 -18.64 1.40
N VAL A 496 9.56 -19.69 1.03
CA VAL A 496 9.32 -20.08 -0.36
C VAL A 496 8.41 -19.11 -1.13
N LEU A 497 7.58 -18.33 -0.42
CA LEU A 497 6.72 -17.31 -1.01
C LEU A 497 7.45 -15.98 -1.24
N LYS A 498 8.72 -15.91 -0.84
CA LYS A 498 9.62 -14.75 -0.98
C LYS A 498 9.05 -13.44 -0.42
N THR A 499 8.28 -13.52 0.66
CA THR A 499 7.64 -12.34 1.26
C THR A 499 8.67 -11.41 1.85
N ASN A 500 8.43 -10.10 1.82
CA ASN A 500 9.18 -9.11 2.61
C ASN A 500 8.37 -7.80 2.69
N PRO A 501 8.71 -6.88 3.63
CA PRO A 501 7.98 -5.62 3.78
C PRO A 501 7.96 -4.72 2.53
N GLN A 502 8.93 -4.84 1.61
CA GLN A 502 8.96 -4.06 0.37
C GLN A 502 8.15 -4.68 -0.77
N LEU A 503 7.98 -6.00 -0.78
CA LEU A 503 7.19 -6.70 -1.80
C LEU A 503 5.71 -6.33 -1.70
N MET A 504 5.20 -5.97 -0.51
CA MET A 504 3.86 -5.42 -0.25
C MET A 504 2.63 -6.26 -0.71
N VAL A 505 2.80 -7.27 -1.55
CA VAL A 505 1.70 -8.10 -2.07
C VAL A 505 1.46 -9.36 -1.25
N LYS A 506 2.47 -9.84 -0.51
CA LYS A 506 2.42 -11.13 0.20
C LYS A 506 2.99 -11.00 1.60
N TYR A 507 2.42 -11.74 2.56
CA TYR A 507 2.86 -11.80 3.95
C TYR A 507 2.69 -13.23 4.52
N ASN A 508 3.40 -13.56 5.59
CA ASN A 508 3.26 -14.83 6.34
C ASN A 508 3.99 -14.75 7.69
N ASP A 509 3.83 -15.78 8.52
CA ASP A 509 4.34 -15.88 9.89
C ASP A 509 5.86 -15.73 10.08
N SER A 510 6.67 -15.99 9.04
CA SER A 510 8.13 -15.84 9.11
C SER A 510 8.61 -14.45 8.71
N THR A 511 7.75 -13.65 8.06
CA THR A 511 8.02 -12.24 7.82
C THR A 511 8.29 -11.63 9.20
N MET A 512 9.43 -10.96 9.40
CA MET A 512 9.96 -10.45 10.68
C MET A 512 11.11 -11.24 11.33
N ILE A 513 11.36 -12.51 11.00
CA ILE A 513 12.42 -13.29 11.70
C ILE A 513 13.71 -13.35 10.89
N ARG A 514 14.76 -12.67 11.35
CA ARG A 514 16.00 -12.43 10.59
C ARG A 514 17.18 -13.36 10.87
N ASN A 515 17.02 -14.34 11.77
CA ASN A 515 18.12 -15.21 12.21
C ASN A 515 18.94 -15.84 11.06
N GLU A 516 18.29 -16.32 10.00
CA GLU A 516 18.98 -16.92 8.84
C GLU A 516 19.55 -15.88 7.87
N HIS A 517 18.85 -14.75 7.68
CA HIS A 517 19.27 -13.66 6.80
C HIS A 517 20.57 -13.03 7.29
N ASP A 518 20.65 -12.78 8.60
CA ASP A 518 21.79 -12.11 9.23
C ASP A 518 23.08 -12.94 9.19
N LYS A 519 23.02 -14.26 8.96
CA LYS A 519 24.21 -15.11 8.77
C LYS A 519 25.03 -14.73 7.53
N LYS A 520 24.40 -14.07 6.56
CA LYS A 520 25.03 -13.58 5.33
C LYS A 520 25.38 -12.09 5.41
N CYS A 521 25.12 -11.44 6.54
CA CYS A 521 25.37 -10.02 6.77
C CYS A 521 26.60 -9.85 7.67
N MET A 522 27.14 -8.63 7.69
CA MET A 522 27.98 -8.19 8.80
C MET A 522 27.11 -7.57 9.88
N VAL A 523 27.25 -8.04 11.11
CA VAL A 523 26.32 -7.74 12.21
C VAL A 523 27.03 -7.00 13.34
N PHE A 524 26.39 -5.97 13.90
CA PHE A 524 26.82 -5.24 15.08
C PHE A 524 25.72 -5.25 16.14
N ASP A 525 26.06 -5.63 17.38
CA ASP A 525 25.13 -5.70 18.50
C ASP A 525 25.46 -4.69 19.59
N SER A 526 24.45 -4.06 20.15
CA SER A 526 24.59 -3.37 21.45
C SER A 526 24.84 -4.35 22.58
N GLU A 527 25.29 -3.82 23.72
CA GLU A 527 25.20 -4.53 24.99
C GLU A 527 23.73 -4.85 25.32
N VAL A 528 23.53 -5.85 26.18
CA VAL A 528 22.19 -6.17 26.67
C VAL A 528 21.57 -4.92 27.33
N LEU A 529 20.40 -4.53 26.84
CA LEU A 529 19.69 -3.35 27.31
C LEU A 529 19.31 -3.53 28.78
N THR A 530 19.73 -2.58 29.61
CA THR A 530 19.42 -2.57 31.04
C THR A 530 18.08 -1.90 31.37
N GLU A 531 17.56 -1.15 30.41
CA GLU A 531 16.27 -0.44 30.41
C GLU A 531 15.60 -0.56 29.04
N GLU A 532 14.29 -0.29 28.97
CA GLU A 532 13.55 -0.29 27.70
C GLU A 532 13.98 0.92 26.85
N VAL A 533 14.01 0.75 25.52
CA VAL A 533 14.25 1.85 24.58
C VAL A 533 13.05 2.01 23.66
N LEU A 534 12.39 3.15 23.75
CA LEU A 534 11.24 3.51 22.91
C LEU A 534 11.71 4.24 21.66
N LEU A 535 11.77 3.54 20.54
CA LEU A 535 12.03 4.13 19.22
C LEU A 535 10.72 4.72 18.68
N THR A 536 10.67 6.01 18.36
CA THR A 536 9.54 6.61 17.61
C THR A 536 10.04 7.75 16.73
N GLY A 537 10.12 7.49 15.42
CA GLY A 537 10.62 8.42 14.41
C GLY A 537 11.33 7.70 13.27
N ASP A 538 12.18 8.42 12.55
CA ASP A 538 12.97 7.95 11.41
C ASP A 538 14.44 7.71 11.81
N PRO A 539 14.91 6.45 11.86
CA PRO A 539 16.32 6.16 12.09
C PRO A 539 17.18 6.59 10.89
N ILE A 540 18.43 6.98 11.12
CA ILE A 540 19.38 7.36 10.06
C ILE A 540 20.66 6.54 10.20
N ALA A 541 21.07 5.89 9.11
CA ALA A 541 22.38 5.24 9.03
C ALA A 541 23.41 6.22 8.46
N ASN A 542 24.61 6.21 9.03
CA ASN A 542 25.78 6.90 8.52
C ASN A 542 26.95 5.92 8.51
N LEU A 543 27.38 5.49 7.33
CA LEU A 543 28.44 4.49 7.16
C LEU A 543 29.61 5.09 6.39
N SER A 544 30.80 5.07 6.98
CA SER A 544 32.04 5.42 6.27
C SER A 544 32.63 4.13 5.70
N ILE A 545 32.63 3.99 4.38
CA ILE A 545 32.92 2.70 3.72
C ILE A 545 33.91 2.85 2.58
N SER A 546 34.70 1.81 2.31
CA SER A 546 35.43 1.66 1.04
C SER A 546 35.19 0.26 0.46
N SER A 547 35.49 0.07 -0.82
CA SER A 547 35.29 -1.20 -1.54
C SER A 547 36.50 -1.52 -2.41
N ASN A 548 36.71 -2.81 -2.70
CA ASN A 548 37.65 -3.23 -3.75
C ASN A 548 37.06 -3.10 -5.18
N GLN A 549 35.79 -2.73 -5.29
CA GLN A 549 35.10 -2.40 -6.54
C GLN A 549 34.92 -0.88 -6.64
N THR A 550 34.71 -0.37 -7.86
CA THR A 550 34.49 1.06 -8.11
C THR A 550 33.19 1.60 -7.50
N ASN A 551 32.18 0.74 -7.37
CA ASN A 551 30.87 1.05 -6.81
C ASN A 551 30.37 -0.11 -5.93
N ALA A 552 29.30 0.10 -5.16
CA ALA A 552 28.63 -0.94 -4.40
C ALA A 552 27.22 -0.51 -3.97
N ASP A 553 26.39 -1.49 -3.64
CA ASP A 553 25.09 -1.26 -2.98
C ASP A 553 25.21 -1.64 -1.50
N VAL A 554 24.54 -0.89 -0.63
CA VAL A 554 24.55 -1.13 0.81
C VAL A 554 23.13 -1.17 1.36
N TYR A 555 22.83 -2.23 2.09
CA TYR A 555 21.56 -2.46 2.76
C TYR A 555 21.80 -2.52 4.27
N VAL A 556 20.99 -1.79 5.04
CA VAL A 556 21.06 -1.75 6.50
C VAL A 556 19.73 -2.18 7.08
N TYR A 557 19.75 -3.13 8.01
CA TYR A 557 18.59 -3.62 8.74
C TYR A 557 18.77 -3.34 10.24
N LEU A 558 17.78 -2.71 10.86
CA LEU A 558 17.67 -2.56 12.31
C LEU A 558 16.77 -3.69 12.84
N SER A 559 17.24 -4.37 13.88
CA SER A 559 16.54 -5.50 14.48
C SER A 559 16.58 -5.46 16.02
N ASP A 560 15.60 -6.11 16.63
CA ASP A 560 15.49 -6.37 18.07
C ASP A 560 15.82 -7.85 18.35
N VAL A 561 16.87 -8.10 19.13
CA VAL A 561 17.30 -9.45 19.51
C VAL A 561 16.81 -9.78 20.90
N ASP A 562 15.91 -10.75 21.02
CA ASP A 562 15.34 -11.15 22.31
C ASP A 562 16.32 -11.96 23.18
N GLU A 563 15.92 -12.24 24.42
CA GLU A 563 16.72 -13.01 25.38
C GLU A 563 17.01 -14.45 24.92
N ASN A 564 16.22 -14.98 23.99
CA ASN A 564 16.39 -16.32 23.40
C ASN A 564 17.24 -16.30 22.12
N GLY A 565 17.65 -15.12 21.67
CA GLY A 565 18.42 -14.93 20.43
C GLY A 565 17.57 -14.89 19.16
N VAL A 566 16.25 -14.76 19.25
CA VAL A 566 15.37 -14.50 18.10
C VAL A 566 15.59 -13.06 17.63
N VAL A 567 15.79 -12.89 16.33
CA VAL A 567 16.06 -11.58 15.73
C VAL A 567 14.80 -11.08 15.01
N TYR A 568 14.13 -10.10 15.60
CA TYR A 568 12.96 -9.46 15.03
C TYR A 568 13.36 -8.25 14.18
N TYR A 569 12.93 -8.23 12.91
CA TYR A 569 13.04 -7.05 12.05
C TYR A 569 12.33 -5.86 12.69
N VAL A 570 12.92 -4.67 12.60
CA VAL A 570 12.30 -3.41 13.04
C VAL A 570 12.12 -2.50 11.83
N THR A 571 13.22 -2.14 11.16
CA THR A 571 13.19 -1.30 9.95
C THR A 571 14.43 -1.52 9.09
N GLU A 572 14.48 -0.90 7.92
CA GLU A 572 15.60 -0.98 6.99
C GLU A 572 15.77 0.31 6.17
N GLY A 573 16.96 0.44 5.58
CA GLY A 573 17.28 1.43 4.56
C GLY A 573 18.30 0.85 3.59
N LYS A 574 18.45 1.49 2.43
CA LYS A 574 19.40 1.08 1.41
C LYS A 574 19.86 2.27 0.57
N LEU A 575 21.08 2.20 0.05
CA LEU A 575 21.64 3.21 -0.84
C LEU A 575 22.70 2.58 -1.75
N ARG A 576 22.66 2.92 -3.05
CA ARG A 576 23.77 2.68 -3.99
C ARG A 576 24.82 3.76 -3.79
N ALA A 577 26.09 3.37 -3.63
CA ALA A 577 27.19 4.27 -3.28
C ALA A 577 27.39 5.40 -4.30
N GLY A 578 27.01 5.20 -5.56
CA GLY A 578 27.03 6.28 -6.56
C GLY A 578 26.12 7.48 -6.24
N TRP A 579 25.17 7.32 -5.32
CA TRP A 579 24.29 8.37 -4.81
C TRP A 579 24.74 9.01 -3.49
N HIS A 580 25.98 8.77 -3.05
CA HIS A 580 26.49 9.23 -1.73
C HIS A 580 26.39 10.73 -1.46
N LYS A 581 26.33 11.57 -2.50
CA LYS A 581 26.26 13.03 -2.36
C LYS A 581 24.92 13.44 -1.74
N LEU A 582 25.00 14.38 -0.80
CA LEU A 582 23.83 14.99 -0.17
C LEU A 582 23.47 16.28 -0.90
N PHE A 583 22.17 16.54 -1.00
CA PHE A 583 21.59 17.68 -1.69
C PHE A 583 20.57 18.39 -0.81
N ASP A 584 20.19 19.60 -1.18
CA ASP A 584 19.07 20.30 -0.53
C ASP A 584 17.75 19.58 -0.83
N ASN A 585 16.89 19.51 0.18
CA ASN A 585 15.64 18.75 0.17
C ASN A 585 14.62 19.18 -0.90
N ASN A 586 14.73 20.40 -1.41
CA ASN A 586 13.83 20.97 -2.40
C ASN A 586 14.23 20.61 -3.83
N LEU A 587 15.44 20.09 -4.06
CA LEU A 587 15.94 19.79 -5.40
C LEU A 587 15.23 18.58 -6.02
N SER A 588 14.76 17.62 -5.22
CA SER A 588 13.93 16.50 -5.70
C SER A 588 12.61 16.99 -6.32
N ILE A 589 12.10 18.12 -5.82
CA ILE A 589 10.86 18.75 -6.29
C ILE A 589 11.07 20.08 -7.03
N ASN A 590 12.23 20.25 -7.70
CA ASN A 590 12.54 21.43 -8.51
C ASN A 590 12.36 22.79 -7.79
N GLY A 591 12.63 22.82 -6.48
CA GLY A 591 12.57 24.03 -5.66
C GLY A 591 11.17 24.50 -5.28
N LEU A 592 10.13 23.66 -5.46
CA LEU A 592 8.74 24.05 -5.19
C LEU A 592 8.50 24.46 -3.73
N TYR A 593 9.05 23.71 -2.77
CA TYR A 593 9.04 24.06 -1.34
C TYR A 593 10.14 23.29 -0.60
N ASP A 594 10.35 23.65 0.67
CA ASP A 594 11.25 22.96 1.61
C ASP A 594 10.58 21.66 2.11
N VAL A 595 11.05 20.50 1.64
CA VAL A 595 10.45 19.20 1.93
C VAL A 595 10.82 18.74 3.34
N LYS A 596 9.79 18.42 4.15
CA LYS A 596 9.95 17.93 5.52
C LYS A 596 9.64 16.43 5.68
N PRO A 597 10.08 15.81 6.79
CA PRO A 597 11.12 16.29 7.70
C PRO A 597 12.50 16.31 7.01
N GLU A 598 13.48 16.92 7.67
CA GLU A 598 14.84 17.00 7.11
C GLU A 598 15.54 15.63 7.16
N PHE A 599 16.01 15.17 6.01
CA PHE A 599 16.68 13.89 5.82
C PHE A 599 18.02 14.06 5.09
N PRO A 600 18.88 13.04 5.07
CA PRO A 600 19.95 12.97 4.07
C PRO A 600 19.34 12.79 2.67
N TRP A 601 19.17 13.89 1.94
CA TRP A 601 18.55 13.88 0.62
C TRP A 601 19.55 13.60 -0.49
N HIS A 602 19.10 12.85 -1.49
CA HIS A 602 19.86 12.50 -2.69
C HIS A 602 19.07 12.95 -3.92
N SER A 603 19.75 13.43 -4.96
CA SER A 603 19.04 14.03 -6.11
C SER A 603 18.45 13.00 -7.08
N TYR A 604 19.07 11.82 -7.20
CA TYR A 604 18.74 10.79 -8.20
C TYR A 604 18.71 11.25 -9.66
N ARG A 605 19.27 12.43 -9.95
CA ARG A 605 19.38 12.99 -11.30
C ARG A 605 20.57 12.39 -12.01
N ARG A 606 20.46 12.25 -13.33
CA ARG A 606 21.51 11.65 -14.17
C ARG A 606 22.91 12.25 -13.97
N ASN A 607 22.99 13.59 -13.89
CA ASN A 607 24.27 14.29 -13.82
C ASN A 607 24.95 14.22 -12.44
N ASP A 608 24.23 13.78 -11.40
CA ASP A 608 24.74 13.73 -10.04
C ASP A 608 25.29 12.36 -9.66
N TYR A 609 24.95 11.33 -10.44
CA TYR A 609 25.42 9.96 -10.23
C TYR A 609 26.93 9.85 -10.39
N ASP A 610 27.59 9.30 -9.37
CA ASP A 610 28.99 8.90 -9.43
C ASP A 610 29.09 7.40 -9.74
N SER A 611 29.60 7.02 -10.90
CA SER A 611 29.77 5.60 -11.24
C SER A 611 30.97 4.96 -10.55
N VAL A 612 31.92 5.74 -10.02
CA VAL A 612 33.18 5.25 -9.44
C VAL A 612 33.48 5.84 -8.04
N PRO A 613 32.52 5.86 -7.10
CA PRO A 613 32.68 6.53 -5.80
C PRO A 613 33.87 6.01 -4.98
N PHE A 614 34.31 4.76 -5.19
CA PHE A 614 35.45 4.15 -4.49
C PHE A 614 36.76 4.16 -5.27
N ALA A 615 36.86 4.93 -6.35
CA ALA A 615 38.13 5.10 -7.07
C ALA A 615 39.25 5.53 -6.10
N ASP A 616 40.49 5.11 -6.40
CA ASP A 616 41.69 5.45 -5.63
C ASP A 616 41.60 5.11 -4.12
N ASP A 617 40.95 3.98 -3.79
CA ASP A 617 40.73 3.50 -2.41
C ASP A 617 39.96 4.49 -1.52
N ALA A 618 39.14 5.36 -2.13
CA ALA A 618 38.37 6.37 -1.42
C ALA A 618 37.46 5.77 -0.34
N VAL A 619 37.42 6.44 0.82
CA VAL A 619 36.43 6.20 1.86
C VAL A 619 35.26 7.15 1.64
N VAL A 620 34.10 6.59 1.35
CA VAL A 620 32.86 7.33 1.04
C VAL A 620 31.93 7.26 2.23
N ASN A 621 31.32 8.39 2.58
CA ASN A 621 30.27 8.43 3.58
C ASN A 621 28.91 8.18 2.92
N LEU A 622 28.25 7.09 3.28
CA LEU A 622 26.86 6.81 2.93
C LEU A 622 25.97 7.18 4.10
N ARG A 623 25.23 8.28 3.97
CA ARG A 623 24.22 8.70 4.95
C ARG A 623 22.84 8.62 4.31
N PHE A 624 21.94 7.83 4.90
CA PHE A 624 20.57 7.65 4.39
C PHE A 624 19.59 7.27 5.51
N VAL A 625 18.33 7.61 5.31
CA VAL A 625 17.24 7.33 6.25
C VAL A 625 16.73 5.89 6.13
N LEU A 626 16.35 5.28 7.25
CA LEU A 626 15.62 4.00 7.30
C LEU A 626 14.11 4.29 7.37
N LYS A 627 13.25 3.30 7.09
CA LYS A 627 11.80 3.48 7.18
C LYS A 627 11.37 3.95 8.60
N PRO A 628 10.40 4.89 8.72
CA PRO A 628 9.88 5.34 10.01
C PRO A 628 9.35 4.19 10.83
N HIS A 629 9.48 4.28 12.15
CA HIS A 629 9.06 3.19 13.01
C HIS A 629 8.65 3.64 14.42
N ALA A 630 7.80 2.83 15.07
CA ALA A 630 7.46 2.94 16.49
C ALA A 630 7.58 1.56 17.17
N TRP A 631 8.65 1.37 17.93
CA TRP A 631 9.00 0.08 18.54
C TRP A 631 9.56 0.23 19.94
N LYS A 632 9.19 -0.71 20.83
CA LYS A 632 9.80 -0.83 22.15
C LYS A 632 10.80 -1.96 22.18
N PHE A 633 12.09 -1.64 22.21
CA PHE A 633 13.12 -2.61 22.56
C PHE A 633 13.00 -2.89 24.06
N GLN A 634 12.78 -4.16 24.41
CA GLN A 634 12.55 -4.56 25.80
C GLN A 634 13.86 -4.57 26.59
N LYS A 635 13.76 -4.40 27.90
CA LYS A 635 14.88 -4.71 28.80
C LYS A 635 15.30 -6.18 28.61
N GLY A 636 16.60 -6.45 28.60
CA GLY A 636 17.15 -7.80 28.36
C GLY A 636 17.41 -8.11 26.89
N HIS A 637 16.87 -7.31 25.97
CA HIS A 637 17.12 -7.45 24.53
C HIS A 637 18.42 -6.75 24.09
N LYS A 638 18.76 -6.85 22.81
CA LYS A 638 19.80 -6.06 22.15
C LYS A 638 19.27 -5.38 20.90
N ILE A 639 19.73 -4.16 20.66
CA ILE A 639 19.65 -3.50 19.36
C ILE A 639 20.72 -4.11 18.45
N ARG A 640 20.33 -4.53 17.25
CA ARG A 640 21.21 -5.09 16.22
C ARG A 640 21.14 -4.29 14.92
N LEU A 641 22.30 -4.06 14.31
CA LEU A 641 22.41 -3.64 12.91
C LEU A 641 23.03 -4.74 12.06
N SER A 642 22.44 -4.99 10.90
CA SER A 642 22.96 -5.92 9.89
C SER A 642 23.23 -5.19 8.59
N ILE A 643 24.43 -5.35 8.03
CA ILE A 643 24.86 -4.76 6.76
C ILE A 643 25.01 -5.87 5.71
N ALA A 644 24.37 -5.69 4.56
CA ALA A 644 24.53 -6.54 3.39
C ALA A 644 24.93 -5.72 2.15
N GLY A 645 25.58 -6.37 1.18
CA GLY A 645 25.97 -5.76 -0.10
C GLY A 645 25.03 -6.09 -1.26
N ALA A 646 23.97 -6.86 -1.00
CA ALA A 646 22.99 -7.27 -1.99
C ALA A 646 21.65 -7.62 -1.32
N ASP A 647 20.56 -7.53 -2.06
CA ASP A 647 19.26 -8.10 -1.71
C ASP A 647 18.70 -8.79 -2.96
N HIS A 648 19.26 -9.97 -3.22
CA HIS A 648 19.01 -10.76 -4.41
C HIS A 648 17.52 -11.09 -4.56
N ILE A 649 17.07 -11.18 -5.81
CA ILE A 649 15.68 -11.31 -6.26
C ILE A 649 14.92 -10.01 -6.11
N ASN A 650 14.96 -9.37 -4.94
CA ASN A 650 14.17 -8.16 -4.65
C ASN A 650 14.64 -6.94 -5.44
N TYR A 651 15.96 -6.78 -5.55
CA TYR A 651 16.60 -5.64 -6.17
C TYR A 651 17.56 -6.06 -7.28
N GLU A 652 17.74 -5.18 -8.26
CA GLU A 652 18.84 -5.32 -9.23
C GLU A 652 20.20 -5.29 -8.51
N PHE A 653 21.17 -6.04 -9.01
CA PHE A 653 22.56 -5.89 -8.59
C PHE A 653 23.14 -4.57 -9.11
N ASN A 654 24.22 -4.11 -8.48
CA ASN A 654 24.95 -2.95 -8.94
C ASN A 654 25.48 -3.16 -10.38
N PRO A 655 25.14 -2.28 -11.34
CA PRO A 655 25.53 -2.46 -12.75
C PRO A 655 27.04 -2.54 -13.00
N GLU A 656 27.86 -1.92 -12.14
CA GLU A 656 29.33 -1.98 -12.24
C GLU A 656 29.90 -3.31 -11.71
N ILE A 657 29.15 -4.01 -10.85
CA ILE A 657 29.54 -5.30 -10.27
C ILE A 657 28.99 -6.47 -11.10
N SER A 658 27.78 -6.35 -11.62
CA SER A 658 27.01 -7.38 -12.34
C SER A 658 26.24 -6.75 -13.51
N PRO A 659 26.88 -6.53 -14.69
CA PRO A 659 26.28 -5.80 -15.80
C PRO A 659 25.04 -6.44 -16.43
N ASP A 660 24.90 -7.76 -16.37
CA ASP A 660 23.74 -8.51 -16.88
C ASP A 660 22.71 -8.84 -15.79
N ASN A 661 22.91 -8.32 -14.57
CA ASN A 661 22.04 -8.52 -13.40
C ASN A 661 21.85 -10.02 -13.04
N THR A 662 22.92 -10.82 -13.12
CA THR A 662 22.92 -12.24 -12.74
C THR A 662 23.87 -12.52 -11.57
N LEU A 663 23.57 -13.56 -10.80
CA LEU A 663 24.41 -13.95 -9.68
C LEU A 663 25.81 -14.38 -10.16
N GLU A 664 25.89 -15.00 -11.34
CA GLU A 664 27.12 -15.52 -11.93
C GLU A 664 28.07 -14.42 -12.42
N SER A 665 27.55 -13.24 -12.79
CA SER A 665 28.37 -12.12 -13.25
C SER A 665 28.86 -11.22 -12.11
N CYS A 666 28.38 -11.42 -10.88
CA CYS A 666 28.77 -10.64 -9.72
C CYS A 666 30.28 -10.76 -9.42
N SER A 667 31.00 -9.67 -9.62
CA SER A 667 32.43 -9.59 -9.30
C SER A 667 32.68 -9.72 -7.78
N PRO A 668 33.71 -10.46 -7.33
CA PRO A 668 34.03 -10.59 -5.90
C PRO A 668 34.21 -9.22 -5.23
N THR A 669 33.34 -8.94 -4.25
CA THR A 669 33.25 -7.63 -3.61
C THR A 669 33.51 -7.74 -2.11
N THR A 670 34.34 -6.85 -1.59
CA THR A 670 34.64 -6.68 -0.17
C THR A 670 34.30 -5.25 0.22
N LEU A 671 33.36 -5.09 1.15
CA LEU A 671 33.06 -3.81 1.79
C LEU A 671 33.90 -3.68 3.06
N ASN A 672 34.55 -2.54 3.22
CA ASN A 672 35.33 -2.20 4.40
C ASN A 672 34.59 -1.09 5.15
N ILE A 673 34.08 -1.40 6.34
CA ILE A 673 33.41 -0.42 7.20
C ILE A 673 34.45 0.20 8.12
N HIS A 674 34.64 1.51 7.99
CA HIS A 674 35.55 2.30 8.79
C HIS A 674 34.84 2.80 10.03
N THR A 675 35.48 2.65 11.17
CA THR A 675 34.97 3.00 12.49
C THR A 675 36.00 3.84 13.24
N GLY A 676 35.57 4.51 14.30
CA GLY A 676 36.43 5.31 15.17
C GLY A 676 36.24 6.82 14.99
N LYS A 677 37.29 7.59 15.28
CA LYS A 677 37.27 9.07 15.31
C LYS A 677 37.56 9.68 13.95
N THR A 678 38.40 9.05 13.15
CA THR A 678 38.75 9.55 11.80
C THR A 678 37.57 9.39 10.85
N TYR A 679 36.98 8.20 10.84
CA TYR A 679 35.80 7.86 10.05
C TYR A 679 34.74 7.28 10.96
N GLN A 680 33.59 7.94 11.03
CA GLN A 680 32.52 7.53 11.92
C GLN A 680 31.48 6.71 11.15
N SER A 681 31.21 5.51 11.66
CA SER A 681 30.04 4.73 11.28
C SER A 681 29.13 4.61 12.50
N TYR A 682 27.85 4.96 12.35
CA TYR A 682 26.86 4.97 13.42
C TYR A 682 25.43 4.88 12.87
N VAL A 683 24.49 4.56 13.75
CA VAL A 683 23.05 4.78 13.53
C VAL A 683 22.52 5.81 14.52
N GLU A 684 21.69 6.73 14.03
CA GLU A 684 20.92 7.70 14.80
C GLU A 684 19.53 7.11 15.05
N LEU A 685 19.17 6.88 16.31
CA LEU A 685 17.85 6.38 16.71
C LEU A 685 17.05 7.49 17.41
N PRO A 686 15.83 7.84 16.95
CA PRO A 686 14.93 8.75 17.65
C PRO A 686 14.27 8.05 18.85
N VAL A 687 14.80 8.29 20.05
CA VAL A 687 14.36 7.65 21.30
C VAL A 687 13.47 8.60 22.09
N LEU A 688 12.26 8.17 22.44
CA LEU A 688 11.39 8.85 23.38
C LEU A 688 11.98 8.75 24.79
N LYS A 689 12.09 9.89 25.47
CA LYS A 689 12.62 9.99 26.84
C LYS A 689 11.57 10.43 27.84
#